data_AF-C5LFL0-F1
#
_entry.id   AF-C5LFL0-F1
#
_cell.length_a   1.000
_cell.length_b   1.000
_cell.length_c   1.000
_cell.angle_alpha   90.00
_cell.angle_beta   90.00
_cell.angle_gamma   90.00
#
_symmetry.space_group_name_H-M   'P 1'
#
loop_
_entity.id
_entity.type
_entity.pdbx_description
1 polymer ?
#
loop_
_entity_poly.entity_id
_entity_poly.type
_entity_poly.pdbx_seq_one_letter_code
_entity_poly.pdbx_strand_id
1 'polypeptide(L)'
;MSDVDTLIHQITDDPTVIGYVVLNSDGIPVKQHERMPYEKAVMYAQLVSEFYIKAKDCMRDLLQSGPPRGAGMAAIGYAGSSNDSELTNFRMRTKEGTEIIAVANTEYILINEGAKFRGSVDYSREIAKIDDVVFGSRKKIEFGGDTSGEVDTACVVGQMGALKGFLPVAPTMVKSHLERFIEAQDREKGSLLSSTVSLEPRSGDGKFTKVVVLKVPEEFSRFTNSARADKVTKMLGESGSMCGGGTTRVFADAEKEEDLIACGLAVARAAPLYGGTSGKVSTTLWSKMCGEIPIGMREKIAIVGENIRSAAALVDLPPNCVNPITFASVCEKIACELKRSGHDVRCEIIEGKQLGEKKFGGIWNVGKGSAESPPVLLRLSWYPDGAKEGDSSTVLVGKGVTFDSGGLSLKSSENMRGMKTDMGGAAGLLGAFISAVECNGNNGKPLHLVECLAENAVGPFSYRVDDVISMYSGLSVEINNTDAEGRLLLADGVAYAARHLNPEVVIDMATLTGASGYATGHLHAAIASNDEELEKRAVVSGRRTGDLVHPLIFCPELHKDQFKSEVADLTNSVKTRTDAPVSAAGWFVYENLRAACEGGSVPSFLHIDMAFPVTWKEGRASGYGVGLVADMLGVFDE
;
A
#
# COMPACT_ATOMS: atom_id res chain seq x y z
N MET A 1 -27.50 52.04 13.74
CA MET A 1 -27.02 50.73 14.18
C MET A 1 -25.54 50.87 14.41
N SER A 2 -25.01 50.39 15.54
CA SER A 2 -23.55 50.35 15.73
C SER A 2 -22.92 49.44 14.65
N ASP A 3 -21.63 49.61 14.32
CA ASP A 3 -20.93 48.74 13.35
C ASP A 3 -21.06 47.24 13.70
N VAL A 4 -21.24 47.00 14.98
CA VAL A 4 -21.48 45.73 15.65
C VAL A 4 -22.85 45.16 15.35
N ASP A 5 -23.91 45.97 15.44
CA ASP A 5 -25.26 45.51 15.13
C ASP A 5 -25.39 45.14 13.65
N THR A 6 -24.63 45.81 12.78
CA THR A 6 -24.52 45.48 11.35
C THR A 6 -23.78 44.14 11.14
N LEU A 7 -22.66 43.94 11.83
CA LEU A 7 -21.89 42.68 11.76
C LEU A 7 -22.67 41.50 12.35
N ILE A 8 -23.37 41.70 13.47
CA ILE A 8 -24.25 40.70 14.08
C ILE A 8 -25.32 40.31 13.06
N HIS A 9 -26.00 41.28 12.44
CA HIS A 9 -27.02 41.00 11.43
C HIS A 9 -26.49 40.17 10.25
N GLN A 10 -25.29 40.50 9.74
CA GLN A 10 -24.67 39.77 8.62
C GLN A 10 -24.35 38.32 8.96
N ILE A 11 -24.08 38.01 10.22
CA ILE A 11 -23.57 36.71 10.67
C ILE A 11 -24.69 35.85 11.26
N THR A 12 -25.73 36.45 11.85
CA THR A 12 -26.93 35.71 12.29
C THR A 12 -27.78 35.17 11.15
N ASP A 13 -27.59 35.68 9.92
CA ASP A 13 -28.25 35.14 8.72
C ASP A 13 -27.59 33.83 8.24
N ASP A 14 -26.40 33.46 8.74
CA ASP A 14 -25.75 32.19 8.43
C ASP A 14 -26.36 31.05 9.27
N PRO A 15 -26.96 30.02 8.65
CA PRO A 15 -27.66 28.95 9.35
C PRO A 15 -26.74 28.07 10.21
N THR A 16 -25.42 28.20 10.09
CA THR A 16 -24.43 27.51 10.94
C THR A 16 -24.17 28.24 12.26
N VAL A 17 -24.51 29.53 12.36
CA VAL A 17 -24.29 30.34 13.56
C VAL A 17 -25.41 30.10 14.55
N ILE A 18 -25.09 29.41 15.65
CA ILE A 18 -26.05 29.07 16.71
C ILE A 18 -26.09 30.10 17.85
N GLY A 19 -25.11 31.02 17.91
CA GLY A 19 -25.08 32.11 18.88
C GLY A 19 -23.85 33.01 18.78
N TYR A 20 -23.81 34.06 19.60
CA TYR A 20 -22.70 35.00 19.67
C TYR A 20 -22.60 35.58 21.08
N VAL A 21 -21.40 36.06 21.45
CA VAL A 21 -21.17 36.79 22.69
C VAL A 21 -20.26 37.97 22.42
N VAL A 22 -20.82 39.14 22.60
CA VAL A 22 -20.13 40.42 22.52
C VAL A 22 -19.42 40.68 23.84
N LEU A 23 -18.11 41.01 23.80
CA LEU A 23 -17.31 41.31 25.00
C LEU A 23 -16.82 42.75 24.96
N ASN A 24 -16.92 43.52 26.03
CA ASN A 24 -16.23 44.82 26.08
C ASN A 24 -14.69 44.65 26.17
N SER A 25 -13.95 45.77 26.19
CA SER A 25 -12.48 45.78 26.35
C SER A 25 -11.95 45.04 27.57
N ASP A 26 -12.75 44.91 28.63
CA ASP A 26 -12.41 44.18 29.85
C ASP A 26 -12.69 42.66 29.73
N GLY A 27 -13.16 42.18 28.57
CA GLY A 27 -13.52 40.78 28.35
C GLY A 27 -14.86 40.36 28.97
N ILE A 28 -15.70 41.33 29.36
CA ILE A 28 -16.99 41.09 30.02
C ILE A 28 -18.09 41.01 28.96
N PRO A 29 -18.96 39.97 28.97
CA PRO A 29 -20.11 39.88 28.09
C PRO A 29 -21.05 41.09 28.25
N VAL A 30 -21.23 41.88 27.19
CA VAL A 30 -22.19 43.00 27.16
C VAL A 30 -23.39 42.76 26.25
N LYS A 31 -23.34 41.76 25.36
CA LYS A 31 -24.50 41.31 24.56
C LYS A 31 -24.33 39.83 24.19
N GLN A 32 -25.43 39.10 24.05
CA GLN A 32 -25.38 37.71 23.61
C GLN A 32 -26.58 37.35 22.75
N HIS A 33 -26.44 36.29 21.97
CA HIS A 33 -27.54 35.74 21.18
C HIS A 33 -28.64 35.16 22.08
N GLU A 34 -29.91 35.36 21.70
CA GLU A 34 -31.09 34.98 22.51
C GLU A 34 -31.17 33.47 22.81
N ARG A 35 -30.61 32.64 21.93
CA ARG A 35 -30.57 31.17 22.10
C ARG A 35 -29.40 30.66 22.93
N MET A 36 -28.49 31.54 23.39
CA MET A 36 -27.36 31.18 24.22
C MET A 36 -27.65 31.51 25.70
N PRO A 37 -27.62 30.53 26.63
CA PRO A 37 -27.73 30.80 28.06
C PRO A 37 -26.60 31.71 28.55
N TYR A 38 -26.89 32.63 29.47
CA TYR A 38 -25.93 33.63 29.96
C TYR A 38 -24.70 33.00 30.63
N GLU A 39 -24.89 31.91 31.35
CA GLU A 39 -23.82 31.17 32.00
C GLU A 39 -22.84 30.57 30.99
N LYS A 40 -23.34 30.08 29.85
CA LYS A 40 -22.53 29.52 28.74
C LYS A 40 -21.76 30.64 28.03
N ALA A 41 -22.36 31.83 27.90
CA ALA A 41 -21.71 33.00 27.31
C ALA A 41 -20.53 33.50 28.15
N VAL A 42 -20.71 33.57 29.48
CA VAL A 42 -19.63 33.96 30.42
C VAL A 42 -18.47 32.96 30.38
N MET A 43 -18.76 31.66 30.33
CA MET A 43 -17.72 30.63 30.23
C MET A 43 -16.86 30.77 28.96
N TYR A 44 -17.49 30.98 27.81
CA TYR A 44 -16.75 31.17 26.56
C TYR A 44 -16.00 32.49 26.52
N ALA A 45 -16.56 33.57 27.08
CA ALA A 45 -15.87 34.84 27.22
C ALA A 45 -14.54 34.67 27.97
N GLN A 46 -14.57 33.99 29.11
CA GLN A 46 -13.38 33.78 29.93
C GLN A 46 -12.32 32.94 29.22
N LEU A 47 -12.71 31.86 28.55
CA LEU A 47 -11.78 31.01 27.79
C LEU A 47 -11.05 31.79 26.70
N VAL A 48 -11.78 32.64 25.99
CA VAL A 48 -11.27 33.38 24.83
C VAL A 48 -10.42 34.56 25.27
N SER A 49 -10.82 35.28 26.33
CA SER A 49 -10.01 36.35 26.93
C SER A 49 -8.68 35.83 27.48
N GLU A 50 -8.67 34.70 28.19
CA GLU A 50 -7.42 34.10 28.69
C GLU A 50 -6.46 33.70 27.57
N PHE A 51 -6.99 33.11 26.49
CA PHE A 51 -6.18 32.72 25.34
C PHE A 51 -5.63 33.94 24.61
N TYR A 52 -6.47 34.94 24.33
CA TYR A 52 -6.08 36.16 23.63
C TYR A 52 -4.99 36.93 24.38
N ILE A 53 -5.15 37.11 25.69
CA ILE A 53 -4.16 37.81 26.53
C ILE A 53 -2.82 37.07 26.52
N LYS A 54 -2.82 35.74 26.74
CA LYS A 54 -1.59 34.93 26.72
C LYS A 54 -0.91 34.92 25.35
N ALA A 55 -1.67 34.89 24.26
CA ALA A 55 -1.13 34.95 22.91
C ALA A 55 -0.50 36.32 22.61
N LYS A 56 -1.14 37.42 23.05
CA LYS A 56 -0.59 38.78 22.92
C LYS A 56 0.72 38.94 23.70
N ASP A 57 0.80 38.38 24.91
CA ASP A 57 2.02 38.42 25.73
C ASP A 57 3.15 37.60 25.10
N CYS A 58 2.86 36.40 24.59
CA CYS A 58 3.86 35.55 23.93
C CYS A 58 4.41 36.18 22.63
N MET A 59 3.56 36.84 21.84
CA MET A 59 4.01 37.58 20.66
C MET A 59 4.86 38.80 21.04
N ARG A 60 4.52 39.50 22.13
CA ARG A 60 5.33 40.61 22.66
C ARG A 60 6.72 40.13 23.04
N ASP A 61 6.82 39.00 23.72
CA ASP A 61 8.11 38.39 24.11
C ASP A 61 8.94 37.98 22.88
N LEU A 62 8.31 37.37 21.87
CA LEU A 62 8.96 37.02 20.60
C LEU A 62 9.52 38.25 19.88
N LEU A 63 8.75 39.33 19.80
CA LEU A 63 9.17 40.58 19.14
C LEU A 63 10.27 41.31 19.93
N GLN A 64 10.32 41.17 21.26
CA GLN A 64 11.36 41.75 22.10
C GLN A 64 12.65 40.91 22.14
N SER A 65 12.58 39.61 21.86
CA SER A 65 13.72 38.69 22.00
C SER A 65 14.80 38.81 20.92
N GLY A 66 14.53 39.45 19.77
CA GLY A 66 15.49 39.63 18.68
C GLY A 66 15.98 38.31 18.03
N PRO A 67 16.49 38.35 16.79
CA PRO A 67 16.92 37.12 16.12
C PRO A 67 18.18 36.51 16.76
N PRO A 68 18.36 35.18 16.74
CA PRO A 68 19.57 34.53 17.24
C PRO A 68 20.81 34.99 16.45
N ARG A 69 21.90 35.32 17.16
CA ARG A 69 23.18 35.70 16.53
C ARG A 69 23.72 34.54 15.69
N GLY A 70 23.71 34.67 14.36
CA GLY A 70 24.44 33.79 13.44
C GLY A 70 23.72 33.39 12.15
N ALA A 71 22.40 33.63 12.02
CA ALA A 71 21.70 33.37 10.78
C ALA A 71 21.72 34.61 9.87
N GLY A 72 22.58 34.58 8.84
CA GLY A 72 22.46 35.52 7.73
C GLY A 72 21.16 35.27 6.97
N MET A 73 20.19 36.18 7.10
CA MET A 73 18.99 36.17 6.29
C MET A 73 18.82 37.50 5.58
N ALA A 74 18.59 37.40 4.28
CA ALA A 74 18.00 38.44 3.47
C ALA A 74 16.78 39.02 4.19
N ALA A 75 16.78 40.34 4.35
CA ALA A 75 15.68 41.09 4.91
C ALA A 75 14.42 40.87 4.07
N ILE A 76 13.49 40.07 4.57
CA ILE A 76 12.08 40.20 4.19
C ILE A 76 11.60 41.44 4.95
N GLY A 77 11.46 42.54 4.22
CA GLY A 77 11.07 43.83 4.78
C GLY A 77 9.70 43.76 5.45
N TYR A 78 9.71 43.82 6.78
CA TYR A 78 8.60 44.34 7.57
C TYR A 78 9.06 45.65 8.20
N ALA A 79 9.07 46.71 7.39
CA ALA A 79 9.16 48.08 7.89
C ALA A 79 7.83 48.75 7.55
N GLY A 80 6.94 48.83 8.55
CA GLY A 80 5.62 49.41 8.42
C GLY A 80 4.86 49.48 9.75
N SER A 81 5.25 50.45 10.58
CA SER A 81 4.44 51.19 11.56
C SER A 81 3.62 50.46 12.65
N SER A 82 3.87 50.90 13.89
CA SER A 82 3.02 50.90 15.09
C SER A 82 3.04 49.66 16.01
N ASN A 83 3.01 49.95 17.30
CA ASN A 83 3.36 49.13 18.46
C ASN A 83 2.24 48.18 18.95
N ASP A 84 1.33 47.73 18.08
CA ASP A 84 0.32 46.73 18.45
C ASP A 84 0.12 45.80 17.25
N SER A 85 0.77 44.64 17.26
CA SER A 85 0.34 43.52 16.41
C SER A 85 -0.97 43.00 16.99
N GLU A 86 -2.09 43.61 16.63
CA GLU A 86 -3.42 43.15 17.03
C GLU A 86 -3.67 41.77 16.40
N LEU A 87 -3.89 40.75 17.24
CA LEU A 87 -4.46 39.47 16.83
C LEU A 87 -5.83 39.76 16.22
N THR A 88 -5.91 39.84 14.89
CA THR A 88 -7.11 40.34 14.20
C THR A 88 -8.21 39.29 14.10
N ASN A 89 -7.89 38.00 14.02
CA ASN A 89 -8.89 36.93 14.04
C ASN A 89 -8.25 35.62 14.53
N PHE A 90 -8.93 34.86 15.39
CA PHE A 90 -8.48 33.51 15.73
C PHE A 90 -9.63 32.53 15.89
N ARG A 91 -9.36 31.28 15.51
CA ARG A 91 -10.33 30.17 15.54
C ARG A 91 -9.86 29.12 16.53
N MET A 92 -10.72 28.75 17.46
CA MET A 92 -10.49 27.67 18.42
C MET A 92 -11.55 26.61 18.25
N ARG A 93 -11.20 25.34 18.43
CA ARG A 93 -12.16 24.24 18.47
C ARG A 93 -12.15 23.63 19.87
N THR A 94 -13.31 23.56 20.53
CA THR A 94 -13.43 22.90 21.83
C THR A 94 -13.33 21.38 21.66
N LYS A 95 -13.09 20.65 22.76
CA LYS A 95 -13.08 19.18 22.77
C LYS A 95 -14.41 18.56 22.31
N GLU A 96 -15.50 19.32 22.42
CA GLU A 96 -16.85 18.93 22.01
C GLU A 96 -17.12 19.22 20.52
N GLY A 97 -16.15 19.78 19.79
CA GLY A 97 -16.25 20.08 18.36
C GLY A 97 -16.82 21.47 18.04
N THR A 98 -17.11 22.29 19.05
CA THR A 98 -17.58 23.67 18.88
C THR A 98 -16.47 24.53 18.31
N GLU A 99 -16.74 25.26 17.23
CA GLU A 99 -15.78 26.22 16.68
C GLU A 99 -16.09 27.64 17.14
N ILE A 100 -15.15 28.20 17.87
CA ILE A 100 -15.17 29.57 18.38
C ILE A 100 -14.36 30.39 17.38
N ILE A 101 -14.97 31.42 16.78
CA ILE A 101 -14.32 32.30 15.80
C ILE A 101 -14.31 33.72 16.40
N ALA A 102 -13.20 34.08 17.00
CA ALA A 102 -13.01 35.44 17.51
C ALA A 102 -12.63 36.38 16.36
N VAL A 103 -13.48 37.38 16.12
CA VAL A 103 -13.27 38.43 15.11
C VAL A 103 -12.94 39.72 15.83
N ALA A 104 -11.66 40.05 15.95
CA ALA A 104 -11.24 41.26 16.64
C ALA A 104 -11.38 42.46 15.70
N ASN A 105 -12.53 43.11 15.77
CA ASN A 105 -12.73 44.43 15.22
C ASN A 105 -13.37 45.26 16.34
N THR A 106 -12.57 46.04 17.07
CA THR A 106 -12.97 46.81 18.25
C THR A 106 -14.08 46.15 19.09
N GLU A 107 -13.72 45.23 19.99
CA GLU A 107 -14.54 44.68 21.10
C GLU A 107 -15.64 43.61 20.81
N TYR A 108 -15.45 42.60 19.95
CA TYR A 108 -16.50 41.54 19.74
C TYR A 108 -15.94 40.14 19.43
N ILE A 109 -16.65 39.04 19.79
CA ILE A 109 -16.27 37.62 19.58
C ILE A 109 -17.49 36.79 19.12
N LEU A 110 -17.33 35.84 18.18
CA LEU A 110 -18.44 35.08 17.57
C LEU A 110 -18.25 33.55 17.74
N ILE A 111 -19.32 32.74 17.83
CA ILE A 111 -19.23 31.28 18.10
C ILE A 111 -20.18 30.48 17.18
N ASN A 112 -19.68 29.47 16.47
CA ASN A 112 -20.42 28.62 15.52
C ASN A 112 -20.52 27.16 16.04
N GLU A 113 -21.72 26.55 16.09
CA GLU A 113 -21.89 25.09 16.32
C GLU A 113 -22.41 24.45 15.03
N GLY A 114 -21.58 23.64 14.39
CA GLY A 114 -22.02 22.71 13.36
C GLY A 114 -22.58 21.42 13.98
N ALA A 115 -23.84 21.12 13.70
CA ALA A 115 -24.47 19.85 14.06
C ALA A 115 -24.06 18.70 13.11
N LYS A 116 -23.91 17.51 13.70
CA LYS A 116 -23.82 16.15 13.11
C LYS A 116 -22.48 15.71 12.50
N PHE A 117 -21.83 14.80 13.24
CA PHE A 117 -20.88 13.80 12.74
C PHE A 117 -21.53 12.98 11.60
N ARG A 118 -21.43 13.50 10.37
CA ARG A 118 -21.60 12.82 9.07
C ARG A 118 -21.23 13.82 7.97
N GLY A 119 -19.97 14.24 7.95
CA GLY A 119 -19.33 14.77 6.76
C GLY A 119 -18.26 13.78 6.39
N SER A 120 -18.55 12.83 5.50
CA SER A 120 -17.51 12.06 4.84
C SER A 120 -16.55 13.07 4.24
N VAL A 121 -15.26 13.01 4.59
CA VAL A 121 -14.23 13.68 3.78
C VAL A 121 -14.48 13.24 2.35
N ASP A 122 -14.71 14.19 1.45
CA ASP A 122 -15.00 13.87 0.05
C ASP A 122 -13.70 13.43 -0.63
N TYR A 123 -13.54 12.11 -0.74
CA TYR A 123 -12.40 11.47 -1.38
C TYR A 123 -12.57 11.29 -2.90
N SER A 124 -13.60 11.88 -3.52
CA SER A 124 -13.90 11.66 -4.95
C SER A 124 -12.72 12.03 -5.86
N ARG A 125 -11.93 13.05 -5.49
CA ARG A 125 -10.74 13.46 -6.26
C ARG A 125 -9.61 12.46 -6.14
N GLU A 126 -9.38 11.93 -4.94
CA GLU A 126 -8.36 10.93 -4.65
C GLU A 126 -8.71 9.60 -5.32
N ILE A 127 -9.97 9.18 -5.24
CA ILE A 127 -10.48 8.00 -5.94
C ILE A 127 -10.32 8.15 -7.45
N ALA A 128 -10.66 9.31 -8.03
CA ALA A 128 -10.47 9.54 -9.46
C ALA A 128 -8.99 9.48 -9.90
N LYS A 129 -8.06 9.92 -9.04
CA LYS A 129 -6.61 9.79 -9.31
C LYS A 129 -6.17 8.32 -9.26
N ILE A 130 -6.63 7.55 -8.27
CA ILE A 130 -6.35 6.12 -8.20
C ILE A 130 -6.91 5.44 -9.45
N ASP A 131 -8.13 5.80 -9.86
CA ASP A 131 -8.80 5.23 -11.02
C ASP A 131 -8.03 5.46 -12.32
N ASP A 132 -7.55 6.67 -12.56
CA ASP A 132 -6.74 6.98 -13.74
C ASP A 132 -5.40 6.21 -13.74
N VAL A 133 -4.82 5.99 -12.56
CA VAL A 133 -3.56 5.28 -12.41
C VAL A 133 -3.73 3.77 -12.61
N VAL A 134 -4.69 3.16 -11.90
CA VAL A 134 -4.88 1.71 -11.79
C VAL A 134 -5.77 1.14 -12.90
N PHE A 135 -6.88 1.82 -13.23
CA PHE A 135 -7.88 1.30 -14.19
C PHE A 135 -7.87 2.02 -15.54
N GLY A 136 -6.95 2.96 -15.77
CA GLY A 136 -6.88 3.76 -16.99
C GLY A 136 -6.67 2.93 -18.27
N SER A 137 -7.57 3.08 -19.24
CA SER A 137 -7.66 2.27 -20.48
C SER A 137 -6.44 2.27 -21.41
N ARG A 138 -5.48 3.18 -21.23
CA ARG A 138 -4.30 3.33 -22.09
C ARG A 138 -3.10 2.48 -21.69
N LYS A 139 -3.20 1.70 -20.61
CA LYS A 139 -2.03 1.15 -19.93
C LYS A 139 -1.97 -0.38 -19.88
N LYS A 140 -2.71 -1.14 -20.70
CA LYS A 140 -2.68 -2.62 -20.70
C LYS A 140 -1.42 -3.20 -21.35
N ILE A 141 -0.91 -4.32 -20.81
CA ILE A 141 0.04 -5.20 -21.49
C ILE A 141 -0.73 -6.25 -22.30
N GLU A 142 -0.42 -6.31 -23.58
CA GLU A 142 -0.90 -7.39 -24.46
C GLU A 142 0.19 -8.46 -24.57
N PHE A 143 -0.15 -9.72 -24.29
CA PHE A 143 0.75 -10.87 -24.46
C PHE A 143 0.38 -11.63 -25.74
N GLY A 144 1.20 -11.48 -26.79
CA GLY A 144 0.98 -12.07 -28.11
C GLY A 144 0.52 -11.07 -29.18
N GLY A 145 0.35 -11.53 -30.43
CA GLY A 145 -0.17 -10.73 -31.55
C GLY A 145 0.76 -10.64 -32.77
N ASP A 146 0.27 -9.98 -33.83
CA ASP A 146 1.01 -9.76 -35.07
C ASP A 146 2.30 -8.94 -34.81
N THR A 147 3.44 -9.58 -35.04
CA THR A 147 4.77 -9.01 -34.83
C THR A 147 5.18 -8.02 -35.94
N SER A 148 4.34 -7.84 -36.97
CA SER A 148 4.64 -7.02 -38.15
C SER A 148 4.35 -5.51 -37.98
N GLY A 149 3.60 -5.10 -36.94
CA GLY A 149 3.25 -3.70 -36.73
C GLY A 149 4.42 -2.82 -36.24
N GLU A 150 4.52 -1.59 -36.74
CA GLU A 150 5.55 -0.62 -36.34
C GLU A 150 5.39 -0.15 -34.89
N VAL A 151 6.52 0.01 -34.16
CA VAL A 151 6.56 0.40 -32.74
C VAL A 151 7.66 1.42 -32.45
N ASP A 152 7.55 2.17 -31.37
CA ASP A 152 8.53 3.16 -30.89
C ASP A 152 9.79 2.53 -30.35
N THR A 153 9.63 1.47 -29.58
CA THR A 153 10.76 0.70 -29.06
C THR A 153 10.52 -0.79 -29.26
N ALA A 154 11.56 -1.51 -29.69
CA ALA A 154 11.60 -2.96 -29.73
C ALA A 154 12.72 -3.45 -28.82
N CYS A 155 12.41 -4.27 -27.83
CA CYS A 155 13.37 -4.81 -26.89
C CYS A 155 13.44 -6.32 -27.03
N VAL A 156 14.63 -6.89 -27.21
CA VAL A 156 14.86 -8.34 -27.13
C VAL A 156 15.64 -8.60 -25.85
N VAL A 157 15.13 -9.47 -24.99
CA VAL A 157 15.76 -9.79 -23.69
C VAL A 157 15.77 -11.29 -23.46
N GLY A 158 16.91 -11.84 -23.09
CA GLY A 158 17.05 -13.27 -22.82
C GLY A 158 18.49 -13.68 -22.55
N GLN A 159 18.68 -14.94 -22.15
CA GLN A 159 20.01 -15.55 -22.05
C GLN A 159 20.58 -15.84 -23.44
N MET A 160 21.89 -16.06 -23.55
CA MET A 160 22.54 -16.19 -24.86
C MET A 160 22.02 -17.40 -25.66
N GLY A 161 21.77 -18.53 -24.98
CA GLY A 161 21.20 -19.72 -25.62
C GLY A 161 19.78 -19.48 -26.15
N ALA A 162 18.99 -18.72 -25.39
CA ALA A 162 17.67 -18.24 -25.78
C ALA A 162 17.76 -17.35 -27.03
N LEU A 163 18.49 -16.22 -26.94
CA LEU A 163 18.64 -15.24 -28.03
C LEU A 163 19.06 -15.87 -29.38
N LYS A 164 19.98 -16.85 -29.34
CA LYS A 164 20.40 -17.63 -30.52
C LYS A 164 19.27 -18.50 -31.07
N GLY A 165 18.45 -19.07 -30.21
CA GLY A 165 17.25 -19.83 -30.56
C GLY A 165 16.16 -18.97 -31.21
N PHE A 166 15.96 -17.74 -30.74
CA PHE A 166 14.96 -16.81 -31.29
C PHE A 166 15.36 -16.23 -32.65
N LEU A 167 16.66 -16.06 -32.91
CA LEU A 167 17.19 -15.43 -34.12
C LEU A 167 16.56 -15.88 -35.47
N PRO A 168 16.34 -17.18 -35.73
CA PRO A 168 15.77 -17.64 -37.00
C PRO A 168 14.35 -17.11 -37.24
N VAL A 169 13.56 -16.97 -36.18
CA VAL A 169 12.15 -16.55 -36.19
C VAL A 169 11.97 -15.07 -35.82
N ALA A 170 13.07 -14.36 -35.52
CA ALA A 170 13.05 -12.96 -35.16
C ALA A 170 12.46 -12.09 -36.28
N PRO A 171 11.54 -11.15 -35.98
CA PRO A 171 10.99 -10.23 -36.97
C PRO A 171 12.07 -9.37 -37.62
N THR A 172 11.86 -8.98 -38.88
CA THR A 172 12.83 -8.19 -39.68
C THR A 172 13.34 -6.95 -38.95
N MET A 173 12.47 -6.29 -38.18
CA MET A 173 12.79 -5.07 -37.43
C MET A 173 13.86 -5.25 -36.33
N VAL A 174 14.04 -6.45 -35.77
CA VAL A 174 15.06 -6.75 -34.74
C VAL A 174 16.14 -7.71 -35.23
N LYS A 175 15.86 -8.50 -36.28
CA LYS A 175 16.71 -9.59 -36.74
C LYS A 175 18.14 -9.15 -37.07
N SER A 176 18.32 -8.14 -37.91
CA SER A 176 19.66 -7.68 -38.33
C SER A 176 20.49 -7.12 -37.16
N HIS A 177 19.85 -6.52 -36.16
CA HIS A 177 20.53 -6.01 -34.97
C HIS A 177 20.88 -7.16 -34.01
N LEU A 178 19.99 -8.13 -33.83
CA LEU A 178 20.22 -9.33 -33.04
C LEU A 178 21.35 -10.20 -33.63
N GLU A 179 21.40 -10.38 -34.96
CA GLU A 179 22.49 -11.09 -35.66
C GLU A 179 23.84 -10.43 -35.36
N ARG A 180 23.94 -9.11 -35.54
CA ARG A 180 25.16 -8.34 -35.24
C ARG A 180 25.58 -8.45 -33.76
N PHE A 181 24.61 -8.41 -32.85
CA PHE A 181 24.85 -8.58 -31.43
C PHE A 181 25.43 -9.97 -31.12
N ILE A 182 24.81 -11.03 -31.61
CA ILE A 182 25.25 -12.42 -31.39
C ILE A 182 26.64 -12.63 -32.00
N GLU A 183 26.89 -12.16 -33.22
CA GLU A 183 28.21 -12.27 -33.85
C GLU A 183 29.30 -11.55 -33.05
N ALA A 184 29.02 -10.37 -32.50
CA ALA A 184 29.97 -9.65 -31.65
C ALA A 184 30.29 -10.43 -30.38
N GLN A 185 29.28 -11.03 -29.75
CA GLN A 185 29.45 -11.85 -28.54
C GLN A 185 30.30 -13.10 -28.81
N ASP A 186 30.09 -13.76 -29.94
CA ASP A 186 30.81 -14.99 -30.35
C ASP A 186 32.26 -14.70 -30.79
N ARG A 187 32.51 -13.60 -31.52
CA ARG A 187 33.85 -13.21 -31.99
C ARG A 187 34.79 -12.85 -30.83
N GLU A 188 34.27 -12.23 -29.78
CA GLU A 188 35.07 -11.76 -28.64
C GLU A 188 35.24 -12.81 -27.52
N LYS A 189 34.91 -14.10 -27.74
CA LYS A 189 34.99 -15.18 -26.73
C LYS A 189 34.66 -14.68 -25.31
N GLY A 190 33.49 -14.04 -25.16
CA GLY A 190 33.05 -13.46 -23.89
C GLY A 190 33.02 -11.94 -23.84
N SER A 191 32.50 -11.26 -24.87
CA SER A 191 32.19 -9.83 -24.76
C SER A 191 31.36 -9.54 -23.50
N LEU A 192 31.79 -8.56 -22.70
CA LEU A 192 31.07 -8.10 -21.50
C LEU A 192 29.83 -7.25 -21.82
N LEU A 193 29.57 -6.96 -23.10
CA LEU A 193 28.41 -6.20 -23.54
C LEU A 193 27.12 -6.92 -23.09
N SER A 194 26.47 -6.35 -22.07
CA SER A 194 25.18 -6.81 -21.54
C SER A 194 23.99 -6.21 -22.28
N SER A 195 24.21 -5.15 -23.07
CA SER A 195 23.17 -4.50 -23.84
C SER A 195 23.71 -3.75 -25.06
N THR A 196 22.85 -3.56 -26.07
CA THR A 196 23.08 -2.65 -27.21
C THR A 196 21.81 -1.87 -27.53
N VAL A 197 21.97 -0.70 -28.15
CA VAL A 197 20.87 0.15 -28.62
C VAL A 197 21.17 0.62 -30.05
N SER A 198 20.19 0.52 -30.95
CA SER A 198 20.26 1.11 -32.29
C SER A 198 18.95 1.82 -32.66
N LEU A 199 18.99 2.58 -33.76
CA LEU A 199 17.82 3.19 -34.39
C LEU A 199 17.65 2.55 -35.77
N GLU A 200 16.48 1.94 -36.01
CA GLU A 200 16.13 1.33 -37.29
C GLU A 200 15.06 2.19 -37.98
N PRO A 201 15.24 2.60 -39.25
CA PRO A 201 14.28 3.45 -39.95
C PRO A 201 12.96 2.72 -40.18
N ARG A 202 11.84 3.43 -40.00
CA ARG A 202 10.49 2.95 -40.30
C ARG A 202 10.12 3.16 -41.75
N SER A 203 9.26 2.27 -42.26
CA SER A 203 8.91 2.27 -43.67
C SER A 203 7.79 3.28 -43.93
N GLY A 204 8.15 4.43 -44.50
CA GLY A 204 7.18 5.35 -45.09
C GLY A 204 6.77 6.57 -44.26
N ASP A 205 7.24 6.73 -43.02
CA ASP A 205 6.93 7.90 -42.17
C ASP A 205 8.15 8.75 -41.74
N GLY A 206 9.38 8.31 -42.08
CA GLY A 206 10.63 9.00 -41.75
C GLY A 206 11.02 8.94 -40.26
N LYS A 207 10.35 8.12 -39.46
CA LYS A 207 10.68 7.90 -38.04
C LYS A 207 11.63 6.72 -37.86
N PHE A 208 12.12 6.55 -36.63
CA PHE A 208 13.00 5.45 -36.24
C PHE A 208 12.37 4.65 -35.10
N THR A 209 12.59 3.34 -35.14
CA THR A 209 12.32 2.42 -34.04
C THR A 209 13.61 2.25 -33.24
N LYS A 210 13.54 2.48 -31.93
CA LYS A 210 14.65 2.17 -31.01
C LYS A 210 14.70 0.66 -30.81
N VAL A 211 15.77 -0.01 -31.24
CA VAL A 211 15.98 -1.43 -30.99
C VAL A 211 16.96 -1.60 -29.84
N VAL A 212 16.59 -2.40 -28.85
CA VAL A 212 17.41 -2.70 -27.66
C VAL A 212 17.57 -4.21 -27.55
N VAL A 213 18.79 -4.70 -27.38
CA VAL A 213 19.06 -6.11 -27.08
C VAL A 213 19.71 -6.19 -25.70
N LEU A 214 19.20 -7.08 -24.84
CA LEU A 214 19.61 -7.26 -23.46
C LEU A 214 20.00 -8.72 -23.21
N LYS A 215 21.27 -8.96 -22.86
CA LYS A 215 21.78 -10.28 -22.50
C LYS A 215 21.66 -10.50 -20.99
N VAL A 216 20.77 -11.40 -20.60
CA VAL A 216 20.56 -11.80 -19.20
C VAL A 216 21.67 -12.78 -18.76
N PRO A 217 22.19 -12.69 -17.52
CA PRO A 217 23.17 -13.65 -17.01
C PRO A 217 22.63 -15.08 -16.93
N GLU A 218 23.50 -16.06 -17.18
CA GLU A 218 23.19 -17.50 -17.09
C GLU A 218 23.40 -18.07 -15.68
N GLU A 219 24.24 -17.42 -14.87
CA GLU A 219 24.56 -17.89 -13.52
C GLU A 219 23.38 -17.66 -12.58
N PHE A 220 23.00 -18.70 -11.82
CA PHE A 220 21.94 -18.61 -10.82
C PHE A 220 22.21 -19.58 -9.66
N SER A 221 21.69 -19.27 -8.47
CA SER A 221 21.77 -20.16 -7.31
C SER A 221 20.49 -20.97 -7.18
N ARG A 222 20.49 -22.01 -6.33
CA ARG A 222 19.28 -22.79 -6.01
C ARG A 222 18.13 -21.97 -5.39
N PHE A 223 18.37 -20.72 -5.01
CA PHE A 223 17.39 -19.85 -4.35
C PHE A 223 16.77 -18.80 -5.29
N THR A 224 17.09 -18.85 -6.57
CA THR A 224 16.46 -18.02 -7.61
C THR A 224 15.93 -18.94 -8.73
N ASN A 225 15.60 -18.39 -9.89
CA ASN A 225 15.14 -19.15 -11.05
C ASN A 225 16.12 -19.03 -12.23
N SER A 226 16.06 -19.99 -13.15
CA SER A 226 16.90 -20.00 -14.35
C SER A 226 16.57 -18.85 -15.29
N ALA A 227 15.33 -18.35 -15.30
CA ALA A 227 14.92 -17.16 -16.03
C ALA A 227 15.70 -15.88 -15.63
N ARG A 228 16.25 -15.83 -14.41
CA ARG A 228 16.81 -14.61 -13.80
C ARG A 228 15.86 -13.43 -13.94
N ALA A 229 14.60 -13.64 -13.56
CA ALA A 229 13.53 -12.64 -13.61
C ALA A 229 13.94 -11.31 -12.94
N ASP A 230 14.74 -11.37 -11.86
CA ASP A 230 15.32 -10.21 -11.19
C ASP A 230 16.14 -9.32 -12.15
N LYS A 231 16.91 -9.93 -13.04
CA LYS A 231 17.72 -9.24 -14.04
C LYS A 231 16.92 -8.79 -15.23
N VAL A 232 15.94 -9.58 -15.67
CA VAL A 232 15.02 -9.18 -16.74
C VAL A 232 14.32 -7.87 -16.38
N THR A 233 13.68 -7.81 -15.21
CA THR A 233 13.01 -6.58 -14.75
C THR A 233 13.97 -5.41 -14.64
N LYS A 234 15.11 -5.62 -13.98
CA LYS A 234 16.10 -4.56 -13.76
C LYS A 234 16.64 -3.99 -15.08
N MET A 235 17.07 -4.85 -15.99
CA MET A 235 17.68 -4.42 -17.26
C MET A 235 16.67 -3.73 -18.18
N LEU A 236 15.41 -4.18 -18.20
CA LEU A 236 14.33 -3.52 -18.95
C LEU A 236 13.99 -2.14 -18.39
N GLY A 237 13.99 -1.99 -17.06
CA GLY A 237 13.81 -0.70 -16.40
C GLY A 237 14.96 0.27 -16.71
N GLU A 238 16.20 -0.18 -16.56
CA GLU A 238 17.41 0.63 -16.76
C GLU A 238 17.65 1.01 -18.23
N SER A 239 17.14 0.24 -19.20
CA SER A 239 17.28 0.57 -20.62
C SER A 239 16.44 1.78 -21.07
N GLY A 240 15.53 2.23 -20.20
CA GLY A 240 14.53 3.27 -20.50
C GLY A 240 13.56 2.85 -21.60
N SER A 241 13.48 1.55 -21.93
CA SER A 241 12.61 1.03 -22.98
C SER A 241 11.13 0.98 -22.55
N MET A 242 10.89 0.94 -21.25
CA MET A 242 9.54 0.88 -20.65
C MET A 242 9.00 2.27 -20.27
N CYS A 243 9.69 3.35 -20.65
CA CYS A 243 9.37 4.71 -20.27
C CYS A 243 9.21 5.63 -21.50
N GLY A 244 8.27 6.57 -21.44
CA GLY A 244 8.00 7.55 -22.50
C GLY A 244 6.81 7.13 -23.37
N GLY A 245 5.81 7.99 -23.47
CA GLY A 245 4.58 7.71 -24.22
C GLY A 245 4.87 7.25 -25.65
N GLY A 246 4.46 6.02 -25.98
CA GLY A 246 4.71 5.35 -27.25
C GLY A 246 4.26 3.89 -27.19
N THR A 247 4.53 3.11 -28.24
CA THR A 247 4.32 1.65 -28.26
C THR A 247 5.66 0.93 -28.09
N THR A 248 5.81 0.12 -27.04
CA THR A 248 6.99 -0.73 -26.84
C THR A 248 6.63 -2.18 -27.13
N ARG A 249 7.46 -2.91 -27.90
CA ARG A 249 7.37 -4.36 -28.09
C ARG A 249 8.51 -5.06 -27.39
N VAL A 250 8.21 -6.02 -26.51
CA VAL A 250 9.23 -6.83 -25.81
C VAL A 250 9.20 -8.26 -26.32
N PHE A 251 10.33 -8.75 -26.82
CA PHE A 251 10.60 -10.15 -27.12
C PHE A 251 11.39 -10.72 -25.94
N ALA A 252 10.68 -11.32 -24.98
CA ALA A 252 11.34 -11.97 -23.85
C ALA A 252 11.47 -13.46 -24.13
N ASP A 253 12.71 -13.92 -24.09
CA ASP A 253 13.09 -15.27 -24.45
C ASP A 253 13.59 -16.05 -23.24
N ALA A 254 12.95 -17.18 -22.98
CA ALA A 254 13.32 -18.13 -21.95
C ALA A 254 13.93 -19.38 -22.57
N GLU A 255 15.02 -19.89 -21.99
CA GLU A 255 15.62 -21.14 -22.45
C GLU A 255 14.68 -22.34 -22.24
N LYS A 256 13.84 -22.28 -21.21
CA LYS A 256 12.92 -23.34 -20.82
C LYS A 256 11.49 -22.84 -20.74
N GLU A 257 10.55 -23.76 -20.90
CA GLU A 257 9.11 -23.48 -20.77
C GLU A 257 8.72 -23.05 -19.34
N GLU A 258 9.29 -23.69 -18.32
CA GLU A 258 9.06 -23.39 -16.90
C GLU A 258 9.45 -21.94 -16.50
N ASP A 259 10.31 -21.30 -17.29
CA ASP A 259 10.82 -19.94 -17.05
C ASP A 259 9.95 -18.85 -17.69
N LEU A 260 8.99 -19.22 -18.55
CA LEU A 260 8.16 -18.26 -19.28
C LEU A 260 7.26 -17.43 -18.37
N ILE A 261 6.73 -18.04 -17.30
CA ILE A 261 5.92 -17.34 -16.29
C ILE A 261 6.79 -16.26 -15.64
N ALA A 262 7.94 -16.64 -15.10
CA ALA A 262 8.87 -15.71 -14.46
C ALA A 262 9.31 -14.57 -15.41
N CYS A 263 9.63 -14.89 -16.67
CA CYS A 263 9.98 -13.89 -17.68
C CYS A 263 8.82 -12.93 -17.99
N GLY A 264 7.61 -13.46 -18.20
CA GLY A 264 6.43 -12.65 -18.51
C GLY A 264 6.06 -11.69 -17.38
N LEU A 265 6.06 -12.19 -16.15
CA LEU A 265 5.81 -11.37 -14.97
C LEU A 265 6.94 -10.34 -14.75
N ALA A 266 8.20 -10.69 -15.06
CA ALA A 266 9.31 -9.75 -14.98
C ALA A 266 9.18 -8.56 -15.93
N VAL A 267 8.63 -8.76 -17.13
CA VAL A 267 8.32 -7.68 -18.08
C VAL A 267 7.25 -6.76 -17.50
N ALA A 268 6.19 -7.32 -16.90
CA ALA A 268 5.14 -6.52 -16.27
C ALA A 268 5.69 -5.62 -15.15
N ARG A 269 6.57 -6.15 -14.29
CA ARG A 269 7.24 -5.38 -13.22
C ARG A 269 8.10 -4.23 -13.75
N ALA A 270 8.64 -4.35 -14.97
CA ALA A 270 9.45 -3.32 -15.58
C ALA A 270 8.63 -2.15 -16.16
N ALA A 271 7.29 -2.26 -16.22
CA ALA A 271 6.40 -1.29 -16.85
C ALA A 271 5.44 -0.63 -15.83
N PRO A 272 5.92 0.22 -14.90
CA PRO A 272 5.10 0.79 -13.83
C PRO A 272 3.99 1.73 -14.33
N LEU A 273 2.84 1.75 -13.64
CA LEU A 273 1.68 2.60 -13.97
C LEU A 273 1.75 4.03 -13.39
N TYR A 274 2.45 4.20 -12.27
CA TYR A 274 2.55 5.47 -11.53
C TYR A 274 3.84 6.23 -11.86
N GLY A 275 3.79 7.57 -11.92
CA GLY A 275 4.99 8.42 -12.04
C GLY A 275 5.72 8.39 -13.39
N GLY A 276 5.11 7.82 -14.44
CA GLY A 276 5.65 7.83 -15.80
C GLY A 276 4.54 7.94 -16.85
N THR A 277 4.87 8.47 -18.03
CA THR A 277 4.05 8.29 -19.23
C THR A 277 4.29 6.89 -19.76
N SER A 278 3.82 5.86 -19.05
CA SER A 278 3.80 4.51 -19.63
C SER A 278 2.85 4.56 -20.82
N GLY A 279 3.41 4.57 -22.03
CA GLY A 279 2.65 4.38 -23.25
C GLY A 279 2.03 2.98 -23.32
N LYS A 280 1.52 2.59 -24.48
CA LYS A 280 1.04 1.22 -24.67
C LYS A 280 2.25 0.27 -24.69
N VAL A 281 2.20 -0.80 -23.90
CA VAL A 281 3.25 -1.82 -23.91
C VAL A 281 2.66 -3.11 -24.50
N SER A 282 3.25 -3.59 -25.57
CA SER A 282 2.97 -4.89 -26.19
C SER A 282 4.12 -5.83 -25.86
N THR A 283 3.82 -7.07 -25.51
CA THR A 283 4.83 -8.08 -25.16
C THR A 283 4.58 -9.35 -25.96
N THR A 284 5.65 -9.91 -26.52
CA THR A 284 5.67 -11.23 -27.17
C THR A 284 6.64 -12.10 -26.37
N LEU A 285 6.12 -13.14 -25.71
CA LEU A 285 6.93 -14.11 -25.00
C LEU A 285 7.24 -15.30 -25.91
N TRP A 286 8.48 -15.77 -25.87
CA TRP A 286 8.95 -16.86 -26.72
C TRP A 286 9.91 -17.77 -25.94
N SER A 287 9.97 -19.05 -26.31
CA SER A 287 10.96 -20.00 -25.79
C SER A 287 11.46 -20.92 -26.89
N LYS A 288 12.72 -21.33 -26.78
CA LYS A 288 13.33 -22.29 -27.71
C LYS A 288 12.66 -23.67 -27.71
N MET A 289 12.05 -24.07 -26.59
CA MET A 289 11.46 -25.41 -26.42
C MET A 289 10.03 -25.51 -26.95
N CYS A 290 9.19 -24.50 -26.72
CA CYS A 290 7.77 -24.53 -27.08
C CYS A 290 7.43 -23.56 -28.23
N GLY A 291 8.36 -22.69 -28.64
CA GLY A 291 8.07 -21.60 -29.57
C GLY A 291 7.24 -20.52 -28.91
N GLU A 292 6.11 -20.15 -29.51
CA GLU A 292 5.17 -19.19 -28.92
C GLU A 292 4.34 -19.86 -27.82
N ILE A 293 4.11 -19.15 -26.71
CA ILE A 293 3.37 -19.67 -25.56
C ILE A 293 1.92 -20.04 -25.94
N PRO A 294 1.34 -21.14 -25.41
CA PRO A 294 -0.08 -21.44 -25.54
C PRO A 294 -0.99 -20.26 -25.16
N ILE A 295 -2.11 -20.08 -25.86
CA ILE A 295 -3.02 -18.93 -25.67
C ILE A 295 -3.49 -18.82 -24.22
N GLY A 296 -3.96 -19.91 -23.60
CA GLY A 296 -4.45 -19.87 -22.22
C GLY A 296 -3.37 -19.47 -21.20
N MET A 297 -2.13 -19.90 -21.39
CA MET A 297 -1.01 -19.48 -20.53
C MET A 297 -0.66 -18.00 -20.74
N ARG A 298 -0.75 -17.47 -21.97
CA ARG A 298 -0.56 -16.04 -22.25
C ARG A 298 -1.62 -15.19 -21.56
N GLU A 299 -2.88 -15.60 -21.62
CA GLU A 299 -3.99 -14.89 -20.96
C GLU A 299 -3.79 -14.85 -19.45
N LYS A 300 -3.42 -15.98 -18.82
CA LYS A 300 -3.08 -16.05 -17.40
C LYS A 300 -1.90 -15.13 -17.04
N ILE A 301 -0.80 -15.17 -17.79
CA ILE A 301 0.36 -14.29 -17.56
C ILE A 301 -0.03 -12.82 -17.73
N ALA A 302 -0.89 -12.48 -18.70
CA ALA A 302 -1.39 -11.13 -18.90
C ALA A 302 -2.19 -10.62 -17.71
N ILE A 303 -3.16 -11.42 -17.25
CA ILE A 303 -4.00 -11.10 -16.09
C ILE A 303 -3.13 -10.87 -14.85
N VAL A 304 -2.23 -11.81 -14.52
CA VAL A 304 -1.34 -11.67 -13.35
C VAL A 304 -0.38 -10.48 -13.52
N GLY A 305 0.15 -10.26 -14.73
CA GLY A 305 1.04 -9.13 -15.03
C GLY A 305 0.36 -7.77 -14.84
N GLU A 306 -0.89 -7.61 -15.26
CA GLU A 306 -1.67 -6.39 -15.01
C GLU A 306 -1.90 -6.19 -13.51
N ASN A 307 -2.26 -7.25 -12.79
CA ASN A 307 -2.48 -7.17 -11.35
C ASN A 307 -1.19 -6.87 -10.55
N ILE A 308 -0.02 -7.32 -11.00
CA ILE A 308 1.30 -6.90 -10.47
C ILE A 308 1.47 -5.38 -10.61
N ARG A 309 1.14 -4.83 -11.78
CA ARG A 309 1.31 -3.41 -12.08
C ARG A 309 0.34 -2.55 -11.28
N SER A 310 -0.91 -2.99 -11.15
CA SER A 310 -1.93 -2.37 -10.30
C SER A 310 -1.51 -2.34 -8.83
N ALA A 311 -1.03 -3.46 -8.30
CA ALA A 311 -0.51 -3.55 -6.93
C ALA A 311 0.68 -2.59 -6.73
N ALA A 312 1.64 -2.57 -7.67
CA ALA A 312 2.76 -1.62 -7.63
C ALA A 312 2.28 -0.16 -7.67
N ALA A 313 1.27 0.16 -8.47
CA ALA A 313 0.73 1.52 -8.56
C ALA A 313 0.09 1.98 -7.25
N LEU A 314 -0.67 1.11 -6.58
CA LEU A 314 -1.26 1.41 -5.26
C LEU A 314 -0.19 1.70 -4.21
N VAL A 315 0.91 0.93 -4.22
CA VAL A 315 2.05 1.10 -3.31
C VAL A 315 2.87 2.37 -3.62
N ASP A 316 2.98 2.73 -4.89
CA ASP A 316 3.71 3.91 -5.32
C ASP A 316 2.92 5.22 -5.13
N LEU A 317 1.59 5.17 -5.13
CA LEU A 317 0.74 6.32 -4.86
C LEU A 317 0.98 6.88 -3.44
N PRO A 318 0.90 8.19 -3.24
CA PRO A 318 1.22 8.79 -1.94
C PRO A 318 0.06 8.61 -0.95
N PRO A 319 0.32 8.69 0.37
CA PRO A 319 -0.70 8.48 1.42
C PRO A 319 -1.86 9.47 1.37
N ASN A 320 -1.64 10.69 0.86
CA ASN A 320 -2.71 11.67 0.66
C ASN A 320 -3.64 11.32 -0.52
N CYS A 321 -3.37 10.23 -1.26
CA CYS A 321 -4.25 9.65 -2.27
C CYS A 321 -4.77 8.28 -1.80
N VAL A 322 -3.88 7.41 -1.32
CA VAL A 322 -4.23 6.08 -0.82
C VAL A 322 -4.23 6.09 0.70
N ASN A 323 -5.43 6.08 1.28
CA ASN A 323 -5.71 5.94 2.71
C ASN A 323 -6.72 4.78 2.91
N PRO A 324 -7.08 4.39 4.15
CA PRO A 324 -7.93 3.22 4.36
C PRO A 324 -9.29 3.30 3.66
N ILE A 325 -9.88 4.50 3.53
CA ILE A 325 -11.18 4.71 2.87
C ILE A 325 -11.06 4.60 1.35
N THR A 326 -10.04 5.25 0.77
CA THR A 326 -9.85 5.21 -0.69
C THR A 326 -9.40 3.84 -1.15
N PHE A 327 -8.58 3.13 -0.37
CA PHE A 327 -8.24 1.73 -0.63
C PHE A 327 -9.50 0.85 -0.56
N ALA A 328 -10.32 0.97 0.49
CA ALA A 328 -11.56 0.19 0.60
C ALA A 328 -12.50 0.42 -0.59
N SER A 329 -12.58 1.66 -1.06
CA SER A 329 -13.37 2.05 -2.24
C SER A 329 -12.87 1.39 -3.53
N VAL A 330 -11.54 1.24 -3.69
CA VAL A 330 -10.93 0.51 -4.81
C VAL A 330 -11.35 -0.97 -4.78
N CYS A 331 -11.28 -1.61 -3.62
CA CYS A 331 -11.71 -3.01 -3.45
C CYS A 331 -13.21 -3.20 -3.75
N GLU A 332 -14.08 -2.29 -3.28
CA GLU A 332 -15.52 -2.35 -3.55
C GLU A 332 -15.81 -2.23 -5.05
N LYS A 333 -15.11 -1.31 -5.74
CA LYS A 333 -15.24 -1.14 -7.19
C LYS A 333 -14.81 -2.41 -7.94
N ILE A 334 -13.67 -3.00 -7.58
CA ILE A 334 -13.18 -4.25 -8.17
C ILE A 334 -14.20 -5.38 -7.97
N ALA A 335 -14.76 -5.51 -6.77
CA ALA A 335 -15.80 -6.50 -6.50
C ALA A 335 -17.04 -6.31 -7.39
N CYS A 336 -17.45 -5.06 -7.62
CA CYS A 336 -18.54 -4.74 -8.55
C CYS A 336 -18.20 -5.09 -10.00
N GLU A 337 -16.97 -4.86 -10.44
CA GLU A 337 -16.51 -5.19 -11.80
C GLU A 337 -16.45 -6.71 -12.02
N LEU A 338 -15.85 -7.47 -11.09
CA LEU A 338 -15.82 -8.94 -11.14
C LEU A 338 -17.23 -9.54 -11.15
N LYS A 339 -18.16 -8.96 -10.37
CA LYS A 339 -19.56 -9.37 -10.37
C LYS A 339 -20.27 -9.09 -11.71
N ARG A 340 -19.97 -7.96 -12.36
CA ARG A 340 -20.50 -7.65 -13.70
C ARG A 340 -19.94 -8.60 -14.77
N SER A 341 -18.72 -9.09 -14.58
CA SER A 341 -18.07 -10.10 -15.43
C SER A 341 -18.58 -11.53 -15.19
N GLY A 342 -19.48 -11.74 -14.23
CA GLY A 342 -20.17 -13.02 -14.00
C GLY A 342 -19.68 -13.83 -12.80
N HIS A 343 -18.74 -13.33 -12.01
CA HIS A 343 -18.25 -14.03 -10.82
C HIS A 343 -19.12 -13.74 -9.57
N ASP A 344 -19.39 -14.73 -8.72
CA ASP A 344 -20.03 -14.48 -7.40
C ASP A 344 -19.00 -13.92 -6.41
N VAL A 345 -18.72 -12.62 -6.55
CA VAL A 345 -17.88 -11.86 -5.63
C VAL A 345 -18.76 -10.96 -4.75
N ARG A 346 -18.53 -11.04 -3.44
CA ARG A 346 -19.24 -10.26 -2.41
C ARG A 346 -18.24 -9.41 -1.63
N CYS A 347 -18.63 -8.17 -1.30
CA CYS A 347 -17.84 -7.24 -0.52
C CYS A 347 -18.56 -6.91 0.80
N GLU A 348 -17.85 -6.95 1.91
CA GLU A 348 -18.30 -6.46 3.22
C GLU A 348 -17.26 -5.53 3.82
N ILE A 349 -17.72 -4.43 4.44
CA ILE A 349 -16.87 -3.39 5.02
C ILE A 349 -17.32 -3.13 6.45
N ILE A 350 -16.36 -3.16 7.39
CA ILE A 350 -16.54 -2.75 8.79
C ILE A 350 -15.61 -1.58 9.05
N GLU A 351 -16.17 -0.40 9.29
CA GLU A 351 -15.42 0.86 9.31
C GLU A 351 -15.48 1.58 10.67
N GLY A 352 -14.35 2.15 11.07
CA GLY A 352 -14.23 3.12 12.16
C GLY A 352 -14.78 2.58 13.49
N LYS A 353 -15.73 3.30 14.09
CA LYS A 353 -16.27 2.96 15.41
C LYS A 353 -16.93 1.57 15.46
N GLN A 354 -17.41 1.06 14.33
CA GLN A 354 -17.98 -0.30 14.27
C GLN A 354 -16.94 -1.36 14.62
N LEU A 355 -15.66 -1.14 14.29
CA LEU A 355 -14.58 -2.05 14.68
C LEU A 355 -14.45 -2.12 16.20
N GLY A 356 -14.47 -0.95 16.87
CA GLY A 356 -14.47 -0.88 18.34
C GLY A 356 -15.69 -1.55 18.98
N GLU A 357 -16.88 -1.31 18.44
CA GLU A 357 -18.14 -1.91 18.91
C GLU A 357 -18.17 -3.44 18.74
N LYS A 358 -17.60 -3.93 17.63
CA LYS A 358 -17.47 -5.36 17.31
C LYS A 358 -16.22 -6.01 17.92
N LYS A 359 -15.49 -5.30 18.80
CA LYS A 359 -14.32 -5.78 19.55
C LYS A 359 -13.12 -6.18 18.67
N PHE A 360 -12.95 -5.53 17.52
CA PHE A 360 -11.73 -5.61 16.71
C PHE A 360 -10.65 -4.70 17.32
N GLY A 361 -10.12 -5.07 18.48
CA GLY A 361 -9.27 -4.20 19.28
C GLY A 361 -7.91 -3.88 18.65
N GLY A 362 -7.31 -4.78 17.89
CA GLY A 362 -6.06 -4.52 17.17
C GLY A 362 -6.22 -3.41 16.14
N ILE A 363 -7.00 -3.66 15.08
CA ILE A 363 -7.18 -2.72 13.97
C ILE A 363 -7.80 -1.39 14.41
N TRP A 364 -8.76 -1.42 15.35
CA TRP A 364 -9.35 -0.21 15.91
C TRP A 364 -8.31 0.66 16.62
N ASN A 365 -7.52 0.08 17.54
CA ASN A 365 -6.58 0.86 18.34
C ASN A 365 -5.43 1.42 17.51
N VAL A 366 -4.98 0.69 16.47
CA VAL A 366 -3.97 1.20 15.53
C VAL A 366 -4.51 2.39 14.73
N GLY A 367 -5.71 2.29 14.16
CA GLY A 367 -6.23 3.32 13.25
C GLY A 367 -6.95 4.50 13.90
N LYS A 368 -7.47 4.37 15.13
CA LYS A 368 -8.28 5.43 15.78
C LYS A 368 -7.53 6.75 16.04
N GLY A 369 -6.20 6.74 15.94
CA GLY A 369 -5.36 7.92 16.07
C GLY A 369 -5.50 8.91 14.90
N SER A 370 -5.91 8.43 13.73
CA SER A 370 -6.14 9.27 12.55
C SER A 370 -7.47 10.02 12.65
N ALA A 371 -7.43 11.34 12.44
CA ALA A 371 -8.62 12.20 12.46
C ALA A 371 -9.43 12.16 11.15
N GLU A 372 -8.76 11.91 10.02
CA GLU A 372 -9.35 12.03 8.68
C GLU A 372 -9.66 10.67 8.04
N SER A 373 -8.96 9.61 8.46
CA SER A 373 -8.92 8.33 7.77
C SER A 373 -9.17 7.16 8.75
N PRO A 374 -10.44 6.83 9.07
CA PRO A 374 -10.75 5.79 10.04
C PRO A 374 -10.31 4.39 9.54
N PRO A 375 -9.99 3.45 10.46
CA PRO A 375 -9.61 2.10 10.07
C PRO A 375 -10.77 1.34 9.42
N VAL A 376 -10.45 0.40 8.54
CA VAL A 376 -11.41 -0.42 7.81
C VAL A 376 -10.96 -1.88 7.81
N LEU A 377 -11.83 -2.79 8.23
CA LEU A 377 -11.69 -4.21 7.88
C LEU A 377 -12.61 -4.48 6.68
N LEU A 378 -12.01 -4.89 5.56
CA LEU A 378 -12.72 -5.20 4.33
C LEU A 378 -12.59 -6.68 4.02
N ARG A 379 -13.70 -7.31 3.61
CA ARG A 379 -13.74 -8.70 3.16
C ARG A 379 -14.27 -8.77 1.73
N LEU A 380 -13.48 -9.36 0.83
CA LEU A 380 -13.99 -9.91 -0.43
C LEU A 380 -14.13 -11.42 -0.33
N SER A 381 -15.24 -11.97 -0.83
CA SER A 381 -15.49 -13.41 -0.87
C SER A 381 -15.86 -13.80 -2.29
N TRP A 382 -15.13 -14.74 -2.87
CA TRP A 382 -15.43 -15.35 -4.17
C TRP A 382 -15.87 -16.80 -4.00
N TYR A 383 -16.99 -17.14 -4.63
CA TYR A 383 -17.51 -18.50 -4.69
C TYR A 383 -17.45 -18.99 -6.15
N PRO A 384 -16.50 -19.87 -6.52
CA PRO A 384 -16.50 -20.50 -7.84
C PRO A 384 -17.73 -21.40 -8.04
N ASP A 385 -17.98 -21.81 -9.29
CA ASP A 385 -19.12 -22.65 -9.63
C ASP A 385 -19.17 -23.93 -8.78
N GLY A 386 -20.29 -24.10 -8.07
CA GLY A 386 -20.52 -25.26 -7.18
C GLY A 386 -20.10 -25.05 -5.73
N ALA A 387 -19.24 -24.07 -5.44
CA ALA A 387 -18.86 -23.70 -4.09
C ALA A 387 -19.93 -22.82 -3.41
N LYS A 388 -20.03 -22.92 -2.09
CA LYS A 388 -21.03 -22.20 -1.29
C LYS A 388 -20.42 -21.61 -0.03
N GLU A 389 -21.14 -20.64 0.53
CA GLU A 389 -20.83 -20.09 1.84
C GLU A 389 -20.88 -21.19 2.91
N GLY A 390 -19.81 -21.27 3.71
CA GLY A 390 -19.62 -22.32 4.72
C GLY A 390 -18.76 -23.50 4.28
N ASP A 391 -18.47 -23.66 2.98
CA ASP A 391 -17.52 -24.68 2.52
C ASP A 391 -16.08 -24.36 3.01
N SER A 392 -15.24 -25.39 3.07
CA SER A 392 -13.82 -25.25 3.40
C SER A 392 -13.12 -24.28 2.44
N SER A 393 -12.43 -23.27 2.97
CA SER A 393 -11.95 -22.15 2.17
C SER A 393 -10.44 -21.91 2.27
N THR A 394 -9.94 -21.09 1.34
CA THR A 394 -8.64 -20.42 1.45
C THR A 394 -8.89 -18.96 1.84
N VAL A 395 -8.18 -18.45 2.84
CA VAL A 395 -8.31 -17.06 3.28
C VAL A 395 -6.95 -16.34 3.16
N LEU A 396 -6.96 -15.22 2.46
CA LEU A 396 -5.85 -14.29 2.34
C LEU A 396 -6.05 -13.12 3.32
N VAL A 397 -5.04 -12.76 4.11
CA VAL A 397 -5.13 -11.66 5.09
C VAL A 397 -4.01 -10.63 4.88
N GLY A 398 -4.37 -9.42 4.48
CA GLY A 398 -3.40 -8.38 4.10
C GLY A 398 -3.16 -7.32 5.17
N LYS A 399 -1.89 -6.97 5.41
CA LYS A 399 -1.52 -5.75 6.14
C LYS A 399 -1.73 -4.55 5.21
N GLY A 400 -2.68 -3.70 5.56
CA GLY A 400 -3.03 -2.49 4.82
C GLY A 400 -2.73 -1.21 5.59
N VAL A 401 -1.54 -1.07 6.17
CA VAL A 401 -1.15 0.17 6.85
C VAL A 401 -0.81 1.21 5.78
N THR A 402 -1.73 2.12 5.47
CA THR A 402 -1.58 3.04 4.34
C THR A 402 -0.51 4.11 4.57
N PHE A 403 -0.21 4.38 5.84
CA PHE A 403 0.98 5.10 6.25
C PHE A 403 1.34 4.74 7.68
N ASP A 404 2.62 4.48 7.91
CA ASP A 404 3.15 4.15 9.23
C ASP A 404 4.10 5.23 9.76
N SER A 405 3.58 6.07 10.67
CA SER A 405 4.42 7.02 11.41
C SER A 405 5.16 6.37 12.58
N GLY A 406 4.77 5.15 12.96
CA GLY A 406 5.12 4.45 14.19
C GLY A 406 4.21 4.77 15.38
N GLY A 407 3.20 5.62 15.19
CA GLY A 407 2.34 6.08 16.28
C GLY A 407 3.16 6.87 17.32
N LEU A 408 2.86 6.68 18.60
CA LEU A 408 3.59 7.38 19.67
C LEU A 408 5.05 6.91 19.81
N SER A 409 5.39 5.73 19.30
CA SER A 409 6.75 5.23 19.08
C SER A 409 7.29 5.75 17.75
N LEU A 410 7.25 7.08 17.61
CA LEU A 410 7.44 7.79 16.35
C LEU A 410 8.75 7.42 15.65
N LYS A 411 8.67 7.04 14.38
CA LYS A 411 9.84 6.79 13.53
C LYS A 411 10.65 8.06 13.33
N SER A 412 11.96 7.92 13.16
CA SER A 412 12.79 9.01 12.63
C SER A 412 12.33 9.39 11.23
N SER A 413 12.56 10.63 10.80
CA SER A 413 12.15 11.08 9.45
C SER A 413 12.76 10.23 8.32
N GLU A 414 13.96 9.69 8.54
CA GLU A 414 14.62 8.76 7.60
C GLU A 414 13.88 7.44 7.49
N ASN A 415 13.52 6.83 8.63
CA ASN A 415 12.81 5.54 8.67
C ASN A 415 11.31 5.68 8.32
N MET A 416 10.74 6.88 8.46
CA MET A 416 9.36 7.18 8.08
C MET A 416 9.21 7.40 6.57
N ARG A 417 10.27 7.86 5.89
CA ARG A 417 10.27 8.00 4.44
C ARG A 417 10.11 6.62 3.80
N GLY A 418 9.10 6.51 2.92
CA GLY A 418 8.79 5.24 2.25
C GLY A 418 7.71 4.41 2.95
N MET A 419 7.22 4.81 4.13
CA MET A 419 6.15 4.10 4.84
C MET A 419 4.76 4.18 4.18
N LYS A 420 4.64 4.86 3.03
CA LYS A 420 3.51 4.67 2.11
C LYS A 420 3.41 3.22 1.60
N THR A 421 4.53 2.49 1.61
CA THR A 421 4.62 1.12 1.12
C THR A 421 4.10 0.09 2.11
N ASP A 422 3.70 0.52 3.31
CA ASP A 422 3.34 -0.36 4.42
C ASP A 422 1.95 -1.04 4.29
N MET A 423 1.32 -0.79 3.14
CA MET A 423 0.11 -1.45 2.63
C MET A 423 0.41 -2.42 1.48
N GLY A 424 1.69 -2.73 1.23
CA GLY A 424 2.12 -3.59 0.13
C GLY A 424 1.60 -5.02 0.24
N GLY A 425 1.44 -5.53 1.46
CA GLY A 425 0.82 -6.84 1.71
C GLY A 425 -0.63 -6.89 1.22
N ALA A 426 -1.43 -5.89 1.59
CA ALA A 426 -2.80 -5.71 1.09
C ALA A 426 -2.85 -5.60 -0.44
N ALA A 427 -2.05 -4.71 -1.04
CA ALA A 427 -2.06 -4.52 -2.49
C ALA A 427 -1.66 -5.80 -3.26
N GLY A 428 -0.67 -6.55 -2.77
CA GLY A 428 -0.26 -7.80 -3.40
C GLY A 428 -1.32 -8.90 -3.30
N LEU A 429 -1.99 -9.04 -2.14
CA LEU A 429 -3.06 -10.03 -1.99
C LEU A 429 -4.32 -9.66 -2.76
N LEU A 430 -4.66 -8.37 -2.87
CA LEU A 430 -5.72 -7.90 -3.77
C LEU A 430 -5.46 -8.30 -5.22
N GLY A 431 -4.24 -8.08 -5.73
CA GLY A 431 -3.87 -8.49 -7.09
C GLY A 431 -3.91 -10.00 -7.29
N ALA A 432 -3.48 -10.78 -6.29
CA ALA A 432 -3.55 -12.24 -6.33
C ALA A 432 -5.00 -12.76 -6.32
N PHE A 433 -5.87 -12.15 -5.50
CA PHE A 433 -7.30 -12.46 -5.43
C PHE A 433 -7.97 -12.24 -6.79
N ILE A 434 -7.77 -11.07 -7.41
CA ILE A 434 -8.33 -10.76 -8.74
C ILE A 434 -7.86 -11.78 -9.77
N SER A 435 -6.56 -12.08 -9.77
CA SER A 435 -5.96 -13.05 -10.69
C SER A 435 -6.58 -14.45 -10.54
N ALA A 436 -6.81 -14.89 -9.29
CA ALA A 436 -7.46 -16.17 -9.02
C ALA A 436 -8.92 -16.18 -9.47
N VAL A 437 -9.68 -15.10 -9.28
CA VAL A 437 -11.07 -15.01 -9.74
C VAL A 437 -11.15 -15.07 -11.26
N GLU A 438 -10.37 -14.24 -11.96
CA GLU A 438 -10.41 -14.14 -13.43
C GLU A 438 -9.88 -15.40 -14.13
N CYS A 439 -8.91 -16.09 -13.51
CA CYS A 439 -8.33 -17.33 -14.05
C CYS A 439 -8.99 -18.61 -13.51
N ASN A 440 -10.07 -18.49 -12.72
CA ASN A 440 -10.73 -19.61 -12.05
C ASN A 440 -9.77 -20.51 -11.24
N GLY A 441 -8.90 -19.89 -10.45
CA GLY A 441 -7.97 -20.56 -9.55
C GLY A 441 -8.64 -21.12 -8.29
N ASN A 442 -7.80 -21.52 -7.33
CA ASN A 442 -8.15 -22.05 -6.01
C ASN A 442 -8.94 -23.39 -6.04
N ASN A 443 -8.77 -24.19 -7.11
CA ASN A 443 -9.27 -25.57 -7.21
C ASN A 443 -10.76 -25.74 -6.87
N GLY A 444 -11.59 -24.77 -7.26
CA GLY A 444 -13.03 -24.81 -7.03
C GLY A 444 -13.47 -24.61 -5.57
N LYS A 445 -12.58 -24.16 -4.68
CA LYS A 445 -12.90 -23.82 -3.28
C LYS A 445 -13.21 -22.31 -3.13
N PRO A 446 -14.04 -21.90 -2.15
CA PRO A 446 -14.17 -20.49 -1.81
C PRO A 446 -12.82 -19.84 -1.50
N LEU A 447 -12.66 -18.60 -1.97
CA LEU A 447 -11.50 -17.76 -1.68
C LEU A 447 -11.97 -16.48 -1.01
N HIS A 448 -11.34 -16.12 0.10
CA HIS A 448 -11.61 -14.87 0.80
C HIS A 448 -10.36 -14.00 0.86
N LEU A 449 -10.55 -12.70 0.74
CA LEU A 449 -9.53 -11.68 0.99
C LEU A 449 -10.00 -10.80 2.13
N VAL A 450 -9.24 -10.74 3.22
CA VAL A 450 -9.49 -9.89 4.39
C VAL A 450 -8.39 -8.83 4.46
N GLU A 451 -8.75 -7.59 4.17
CA GLU A 451 -7.85 -6.45 4.21
C GLU A 451 -7.98 -5.70 5.53
N CYS A 452 -6.86 -5.58 6.24
CA CYS A 452 -6.77 -4.87 7.52
C CYS A 452 -6.18 -3.47 7.28
N LEU A 453 -7.06 -2.52 6.96
CA LEU A 453 -6.67 -1.17 6.52
C LEU A 453 -6.66 -0.18 7.70
N ALA A 454 -5.55 0.53 7.89
CA ALA A 454 -5.45 1.60 8.88
C ALA A 454 -4.33 2.58 8.54
N GLU A 455 -4.34 3.74 9.19
CA GLU A 455 -3.20 4.65 9.25
C GLU A 455 -2.67 4.68 10.68
N ASN A 456 -1.39 4.33 10.88
CA ASN A 456 -0.76 4.37 12.21
C ASN A 456 -0.29 5.80 12.51
N ALA A 457 -1.24 6.63 12.91
CA ALA A 457 -1.06 8.08 13.07
C ALA A 457 -0.74 8.51 14.51
N VAL A 458 -0.16 9.71 14.63
CA VAL A 458 -0.03 10.43 15.90
C VAL A 458 -1.17 11.42 16.04
N GLY A 459 -1.97 11.24 17.08
CA GLY A 459 -3.08 12.12 17.41
C GLY A 459 -3.51 11.96 18.88
N PRO A 460 -4.46 12.79 19.35
CA PRO A 460 -4.96 12.74 20.73
C PRO A 460 -5.56 11.40 21.14
N PHE A 461 -5.99 10.60 20.15
CA PHE A 461 -6.61 9.30 20.35
C PHE A 461 -5.68 8.12 20.04
N SER A 462 -4.40 8.37 19.72
CA SER A 462 -3.43 7.28 19.52
C SER A 462 -3.37 6.38 20.76
N TYR A 463 -3.31 5.07 20.52
CA TYR A 463 -2.98 4.09 21.53
C TYR A 463 -1.54 4.26 22.01
N ARG A 464 -1.27 3.84 23.24
CA ARG A 464 -0.03 4.15 23.97
C ARG A 464 0.78 2.90 24.25
N VAL A 465 2.07 3.10 24.45
CA VAL A 465 2.86 2.15 25.25
C VAL A 465 2.23 2.06 26.64
N ASP A 466 2.13 0.85 27.17
CA ASP A 466 1.42 0.43 28.39
C ASP A 466 -0.12 0.31 28.26
N ASP A 467 -0.74 0.68 27.13
CA ASP A 467 -2.15 0.32 26.92
C ASP A 467 -2.26 -1.23 26.83
N VAL A 468 -3.30 -1.80 27.44
CA VAL A 468 -3.68 -3.21 27.25
C VAL A 468 -4.92 -3.26 26.37
N ILE A 469 -4.82 -3.91 25.21
CA ILE A 469 -5.91 -4.03 24.24
C ILE A 469 -6.46 -5.45 24.20
N SER A 470 -7.77 -5.60 24.03
CA SER A 470 -8.40 -6.91 23.82
C SER A 470 -8.54 -7.17 22.32
N MET A 471 -7.83 -8.18 21.81
CA MET A 471 -7.84 -8.58 20.40
C MET A 471 -9.16 -9.26 20.04
N TYR A 472 -9.45 -9.35 18.75
CA TYR A 472 -10.63 -10.07 18.27
C TYR A 472 -10.61 -11.54 18.69
N SER A 473 -9.44 -12.17 18.73
CA SER A 473 -9.22 -13.54 19.23
C SER A 473 -9.69 -13.76 20.68
N GLY A 474 -9.82 -12.67 21.46
CA GLY A 474 -10.08 -12.71 22.90
C GLY A 474 -8.83 -12.56 23.77
N LEU A 475 -7.63 -12.68 23.19
CA LEU A 475 -6.38 -12.44 23.90
C LEU A 475 -6.22 -10.96 24.26
N SER A 476 -5.63 -10.71 25.43
CA SER A 476 -5.19 -9.38 25.87
C SER A 476 -3.73 -9.13 25.49
N VAL A 477 -3.45 -7.95 24.96
CA VAL A 477 -2.11 -7.56 24.49
C VAL A 477 -1.68 -6.26 25.13
N GLU A 478 -0.60 -6.31 25.91
CA GLU A 478 0.11 -5.13 26.42
C GLU A 478 0.97 -4.53 25.31
N ILE A 479 0.77 -3.24 25.05
CA ILE A 479 1.49 -2.53 24.00
C ILE A 479 2.81 -2.04 24.56
N ASN A 480 3.92 -2.64 24.11
CA ASN A 480 5.26 -2.17 24.46
C ASN A 480 5.95 -1.40 23.31
N ASN A 481 5.34 -1.39 22.12
CA ASN A 481 5.81 -0.60 20.97
C ASN A 481 4.68 -0.35 19.97
N THR A 482 4.31 0.92 19.74
CA THR A 482 3.24 1.27 18.78
C THR A 482 3.70 1.23 17.30
N ASP A 483 4.99 1.01 17.05
CA ASP A 483 5.59 0.76 15.72
C ASP A 483 5.63 -0.75 15.39
N ALA A 484 5.03 -1.57 16.23
CA ALA A 484 4.76 -2.99 15.98
C ALA A 484 3.24 -3.19 15.78
N GLU A 485 2.65 -2.33 14.97
CA GLU A 485 1.22 -2.21 14.69
C GLU A 485 0.72 -3.30 13.74
N GLY A 486 1.47 -3.62 12.67
CA GLY A 486 1.05 -4.49 11.58
C GLY A 486 0.50 -5.83 12.05
N ARG A 487 1.16 -6.44 13.02
CA ARG A 487 0.77 -7.74 13.60
C ARG A 487 -0.53 -7.66 14.42
N LEU A 488 -0.87 -6.49 14.97
CA LEU A 488 -2.12 -6.28 15.72
C LEU A 488 -3.32 -6.30 14.78
N LEU A 489 -3.24 -5.61 13.64
CA LEU A 489 -4.33 -5.62 12.67
C LEU A 489 -4.46 -6.99 12.01
N LEU A 490 -3.34 -7.62 11.65
CA LEU A 490 -3.34 -8.99 11.11
C LEU A 490 -3.91 -10.01 12.11
N ALA A 491 -3.56 -9.92 13.39
CA ALA A 491 -4.11 -10.78 14.44
C ALA A 491 -5.64 -10.73 14.51
N ASP A 492 -6.23 -9.53 14.37
CA ASP A 492 -7.68 -9.37 14.26
C ASP A 492 -8.23 -10.00 12.97
N GLY A 493 -7.55 -9.79 11.83
CA GLY A 493 -7.94 -10.33 10.53
C GLY A 493 -7.95 -11.86 10.48
N VAL A 494 -6.89 -12.52 10.98
CA VAL A 494 -6.81 -14.00 11.02
C VAL A 494 -7.77 -14.60 12.05
N ALA A 495 -8.00 -13.91 13.17
CA ALA A 495 -9.00 -14.34 14.15
C ALA A 495 -10.43 -14.23 13.59
N TYR A 496 -10.71 -13.18 12.81
CA TYR A 496 -11.96 -13.05 12.06
C TYR A 496 -12.11 -14.15 11.02
N ALA A 497 -11.06 -14.46 10.27
CA ALA A 497 -11.05 -15.55 9.30
C ALA A 497 -11.42 -16.89 9.95
N ALA A 498 -10.76 -17.25 11.05
CA ALA A 498 -11.04 -18.50 11.78
C ALA A 498 -12.51 -18.62 12.21
N ARG A 499 -13.12 -17.54 12.70
CA ARG A 499 -14.48 -17.59 13.24
C ARG A 499 -15.58 -17.60 12.18
N HIS A 500 -15.33 -16.99 11.02
CA HIS A 500 -16.41 -16.68 10.08
C HIS A 500 -16.28 -17.31 8.71
N LEU A 501 -15.09 -17.80 8.34
CA LEU A 501 -14.79 -18.17 6.95
C LEU A 501 -14.43 -19.65 6.76
N ASN A 502 -14.45 -20.46 7.83
CA ASN A 502 -14.12 -21.89 7.79
C ASN A 502 -12.82 -22.21 6.99
N PRO A 503 -11.68 -21.59 7.34
CA PRO A 503 -10.45 -21.76 6.58
C PRO A 503 -9.85 -23.15 6.76
N GLU A 504 -9.36 -23.72 5.66
CA GLU A 504 -8.37 -24.80 5.65
C GLU A 504 -6.95 -24.26 5.54
N VAL A 505 -6.79 -23.15 4.80
CA VAL A 505 -5.53 -22.45 4.62
C VAL A 505 -5.73 -20.96 4.91
N VAL A 506 -4.83 -20.38 5.70
CA VAL A 506 -4.71 -18.93 5.92
C VAL A 506 -3.33 -18.48 5.45
N ILE A 507 -3.28 -17.54 4.50
CA ILE A 507 -2.04 -16.91 4.04
C ILE A 507 -2.12 -15.44 4.41
N ASP A 508 -1.24 -14.99 5.29
CA ASP A 508 -1.11 -13.56 5.57
C ASP A 508 0.15 -12.99 4.91
N MET A 509 0.06 -11.74 4.44
CA MET A 509 1.17 -11.06 3.79
C MET A 509 1.29 -9.62 4.26
N ALA A 510 2.52 -9.25 4.61
CA ALA A 510 2.77 -7.99 5.27
C ALA A 510 4.20 -7.47 5.03
N THR A 511 4.32 -6.15 4.96
CA THR A 511 5.58 -5.42 5.15
C THR A 511 5.87 -5.33 6.65
N LEU A 512 6.20 -6.44 7.29
CA LEU A 512 6.02 -6.54 8.75
C LEU A 512 7.23 -6.09 9.57
N THR A 513 8.45 -6.47 9.17
CA THR A 513 9.62 -6.23 10.01
C THR A 513 10.82 -5.71 9.22
N GLY A 514 11.53 -4.74 9.79
CA GLY A 514 12.86 -4.36 9.30
C GLY A 514 13.89 -5.51 9.42
N ALA A 515 13.59 -6.54 10.24
CA ALA A 515 14.47 -7.68 10.43
C ALA A 515 14.51 -8.64 9.22
N SER A 516 13.47 -8.67 8.39
CA SER A 516 13.46 -9.53 7.19
C SER A 516 14.57 -9.15 6.20
N GLY A 517 14.92 -7.87 6.10
CA GLY A 517 16.05 -7.41 5.27
C GLY A 517 17.41 -7.92 5.74
N TYR A 518 17.59 -8.16 7.04
CA TYR A 518 18.80 -8.78 7.57
C TYR A 518 18.79 -10.30 7.39
N ALA A 519 17.62 -10.94 7.46
CA ALA A 519 17.47 -12.39 7.38
C ALA A 519 17.52 -12.91 5.93
N THR A 520 16.74 -12.30 5.04
CA THR A 520 16.51 -12.80 3.66
C THR A 520 16.84 -11.76 2.58
N GLY A 521 17.06 -10.50 2.96
CA GLY A 521 17.48 -9.46 2.03
C GLY A 521 16.33 -8.82 1.25
N HIS A 522 16.65 -8.22 0.10
CA HIS A 522 15.71 -7.37 -0.64
C HIS A 522 14.86 -8.09 -1.70
N LEU A 523 15.23 -9.31 -2.08
CA LEU A 523 14.54 -10.04 -3.15
C LEU A 523 13.75 -11.24 -2.64
N HIS A 524 14.07 -11.73 -1.44
CA HIS A 524 13.40 -12.86 -0.83
C HIS A 524 12.51 -12.39 0.31
N ALA A 525 11.20 -12.62 0.21
CA ALA A 525 10.36 -12.48 1.40
C ALA A 525 10.70 -13.59 2.38
N ALA A 526 10.65 -13.26 3.67
CA ALA A 526 10.82 -14.24 4.72
C ALA A 526 9.46 -14.90 4.99
N ILE A 527 9.41 -16.22 4.96
CA ILE A 527 8.19 -16.96 5.28
C ILE A 527 8.34 -17.79 6.55
N ALA A 528 7.23 -17.98 7.26
CA ALA A 528 7.16 -18.88 8.40
C ALA A 528 5.80 -19.59 8.37
N SER A 529 5.79 -20.91 8.53
CA SER A 529 4.57 -21.72 8.42
C SER A 529 4.50 -22.81 9.49
N ASN A 530 3.28 -23.14 9.91
CA ASN A 530 3.02 -24.34 10.72
C ASN A 530 2.90 -25.62 9.88
N ASP A 531 3.03 -25.52 8.55
CA ASP A 531 2.84 -26.61 7.61
C ASP A 531 4.01 -26.64 6.60
N GLU A 532 4.81 -27.69 6.67
CA GLU A 532 6.01 -27.87 5.84
C GLU A 532 5.68 -27.97 4.34
N GLU A 533 4.53 -28.53 3.97
CA GLU A 533 4.14 -28.68 2.57
C GLU A 533 3.63 -27.37 1.98
N LEU A 534 2.94 -26.56 2.79
CA LEU A 534 2.57 -25.20 2.41
C LEU A 534 3.81 -24.32 2.23
N GLU A 535 4.80 -24.44 3.13
CA GLU A 535 6.08 -23.76 3.01
C GLU A 535 6.84 -24.14 1.73
N LYS A 536 6.95 -25.44 1.43
CA LYS A 536 7.58 -25.94 0.19
C LYS A 536 6.87 -25.41 -1.04
N ARG A 537 5.53 -25.40 -1.04
CA ARG A 537 4.73 -24.85 -2.15
C ARG A 537 5.07 -23.39 -2.39
N ALA A 538 5.13 -22.56 -1.35
CA ALA A 538 5.53 -21.16 -1.48
C ALA A 538 6.92 -20.98 -2.08
N VAL A 539 7.91 -21.81 -1.68
CA VAL A 539 9.26 -21.78 -2.25
C VAL A 539 9.28 -22.13 -3.73
N VAL A 540 8.51 -23.14 -4.15
CA VAL A 540 8.37 -23.53 -5.56
C VAL A 540 7.71 -22.42 -6.36
N SER A 541 6.58 -21.90 -5.87
CA SER A 541 5.84 -20.80 -6.50
C SER A 541 6.68 -19.53 -6.63
N GLY A 542 7.45 -19.18 -5.60
CA GLY A 542 8.33 -18.02 -5.65
C GLY A 542 9.40 -18.14 -6.73
N ARG A 543 9.97 -19.34 -6.94
CA ARG A 543 10.91 -19.57 -8.06
C ARG A 543 10.20 -19.51 -9.41
N ARG A 544 9.04 -20.16 -9.56
CA ARG A 544 8.26 -20.22 -10.81
C ARG A 544 7.80 -18.83 -11.28
N THR A 545 7.57 -17.90 -10.36
CA THR A 545 7.02 -16.56 -10.65
C THR A 545 8.04 -15.43 -10.57
N GLY A 546 9.17 -15.65 -9.88
CA GLY A 546 10.15 -14.62 -9.57
C GLY A 546 9.87 -13.81 -8.30
N ASP A 547 8.73 -14.01 -7.63
CA ASP A 547 8.48 -13.48 -6.27
C ASP A 547 9.12 -14.41 -5.23
N LEU A 548 10.44 -14.32 -5.12
CA LEU A 548 11.24 -15.28 -4.35
C LEU A 548 10.92 -15.23 -2.85
N VAL A 549 10.91 -16.40 -2.22
CA VAL A 549 10.75 -16.54 -0.76
C VAL A 549 11.85 -17.40 -0.17
N HIS A 550 12.13 -17.23 1.12
CA HIS A 550 12.98 -18.14 1.88
C HIS A 550 12.36 -18.45 3.25
N PRO A 551 12.27 -19.74 3.64
CA PRO A 551 11.70 -20.11 4.93
C PRO A 551 12.61 -19.77 6.09
N LEU A 552 12.00 -19.34 7.19
CA LEU A 552 12.62 -19.12 8.49
C LEU A 552 12.05 -20.10 9.51
N ILE A 553 12.75 -20.23 10.63
CA ILE A 553 12.38 -21.18 11.69
C ILE A 553 10.99 -20.85 12.25
N PHE A 554 10.02 -21.74 12.10
CA PHE A 554 8.75 -21.70 12.81
C PHE A 554 8.82 -22.63 14.03
N CYS A 555 8.99 -22.05 15.22
CA CYS A 555 9.17 -22.80 16.47
C CYS A 555 8.42 -22.10 17.60
N PRO A 556 7.08 -22.27 17.66
CA PRO A 556 6.20 -21.60 18.62
C PRO A 556 6.67 -21.69 20.08
N GLU A 557 7.23 -22.83 20.47
CA GLU A 557 7.73 -23.10 21.81
C GLU A 557 8.92 -22.22 22.23
N LEU A 558 9.69 -21.69 21.26
CA LEU A 558 10.76 -20.72 21.48
C LEU A 558 10.28 -19.28 21.30
N HIS A 559 9.40 -19.04 20.33
CA HIS A 559 8.93 -17.70 19.98
C HIS A 559 8.01 -17.10 21.05
N LYS A 560 7.17 -17.93 21.69
CA LYS A 560 6.19 -17.49 22.70
C LYS A 560 6.81 -16.71 23.86
N ASP A 561 8.02 -17.11 24.26
CA ASP A 561 8.69 -16.55 25.43
C ASP A 561 9.16 -15.11 25.20
N GLN A 562 9.25 -14.68 23.93
CA GLN A 562 9.58 -13.30 23.56
C GLN A 562 8.45 -12.31 23.82
N PHE A 563 7.22 -12.79 24.01
CA PHE A 563 6.01 -11.98 24.14
C PHE A 563 5.36 -12.06 25.52
N LYS A 564 6.10 -12.51 26.56
CA LYS A 564 5.57 -12.55 27.92
C LYS A 564 5.23 -11.14 28.43
N SER A 565 4.00 -10.98 28.90
CA SER A 565 3.53 -9.81 29.65
C SER A 565 3.25 -10.22 31.10
N GLU A 566 3.39 -9.27 32.03
CA GLU A 566 3.05 -9.46 33.45
C GLU A 566 1.58 -9.13 33.73
N VAL A 567 0.89 -8.42 32.82
CA VAL A 567 -0.46 -7.87 33.02
C VAL A 567 -1.46 -8.22 31.93
N ALA A 568 -1.00 -8.84 30.84
CA ALA A 568 -1.80 -9.30 29.71
C ALA A 568 -1.35 -10.69 29.27
N ASP A 569 -2.06 -11.30 28.31
CA ASP A 569 -1.68 -12.60 27.76
C ASP A 569 -0.37 -12.51 26.96
N LEU A 570 -0.17 -11.41 26.22
CA LEU A 570 1.00 -11.18 25.38
C LEU A 570 1.45 -9.71 25.42
N THR A 571 2.72 -9.43 25.10
CA THR A 571 3.13 -8.13 24.57
C THR A 571 3.05 -8.11 23.05
N ASN A 572 3.04 -6.93 22.40
CA ASN A 572 3.04 -6.87 20.93
C ASN A 572 4.45 -6.90 20.30
N SER A 573 5.49 -6.45 20.98
CA SER A 573 6.87 -6.50 20.48
C SER A 573 7.74 -7.46 21.29
N VAL A 574 8.70 -8.08 20.59
CA VAL A 574 9.63 -9.05 21.19
C VAL A 574 10.52 -8.38 22.24
N LYS A 575 10.77 -9.10 23.35
CA LYS A 575 11.74 -8.69 24.37
C LYS A 575 13.16 -8.60 23.82
N THR A 576 13.56 -9.55 22.97
CA THR A 576 14.92 -9.63 22.43
C THR A 576 14.91 -9.55 20.91
N ARG A 577 15.48 -8.48 20.33
CA ARG A 577 15.46 -8.25 18.87
C ARG A 577 16.43 -9.14 18.08
N THR A 578 17.31 -9.88 18.75
CA THR A 578 18.29 -10.79 18.12
C THR A 578 17.84 -12.25 18.12
N ASP A 579 16.63 -12.55 18.58
CA ASP A 579 16.12 -13.92 18.74
C ASP A 579 14.95 -14.18 17.76
N ALA A 580 15.31 -14.46 16.51
CA ALA A 580 14.39 -14.75 15.39
C ALA A 580 13.18 -13.77 15.29
N PRO A 581 13.39 -12.44 15.27
CA PRO A 581 12.32 -11.45 15.37
C PRO A 581 11.27 -11.51 14.22
N VAL A 582 11.67 -11.98 13.03
CA VAL A 582 10.75 -12.17 11.89
C VAL A 582 9.79 -13.31 12.18
N SER A 583 10.32 -14.49 12.54
CA SER A 583 9.52 -15.66 12.90
C SER A 583 8.63 -15.41 14.11
N ALA A 584 9.14 -14.68 15.11
CA ALA A 584 8.38 -14.30 16.29
C ALA A 584 7.19 -13.38 15.93
N ALA A 585 7.35 -12.46 14.97
CA ALA A 585 6.27 -11.62 14.48
C ALA A 585 5.17 -12.43 13.76
N GLY A 586 5.56 -13.39 12.91
CA GLY A 586 4.62 -14.33 12.30
C GLY A 586 3.92 -15.24 13.32
N TRP A 587 4.64 -15.66 14.36
CA TRP A 587 4.06 -16.42 15.48
C TRP A 587 2.99 -15.62 16.23
N PHE A 588 3.17 -14.32 16.46
CA PHE A 588 2.16 -13.49 17.11
C PHE A 588 0.82 -13.51 16.36
N VAL A 589 0.87 -13.45 15.02
CA VAL A 589 -0.32 -13.57 14.16
C VAL A 589 -0.92 -14.97 14.26
N TYR A 590 -0.09 -16.01 14.12
CA TYR A 590 -0.51 -17.40 14.27
C TYR A 590 -1.19 -17.70 15.61
N GLU A 591 -0.67 -17.16 16.72
CA GLU A 591 -1.21 -17.40 18.05
C GLU A 591 -2.64 -16.84 18.20
N ASN A 592 -2.93 -15.69 17.57
CA ASN A 592 -4.27 -15.12 17.53
C ASN A 592 -5.22 -15.92 16.64
N LEU A 593 -4.73 -16.50 15.54
CA LEU A 593 -5.47 -17.47 14.72
C LEU A 593 -5.82 -18.71 15.54
N ARG A 594 -4.81 -19.32 16.19
CA ARG A 594 -4.94 -20.51 17.03
C ARG A 594 -5.92 -20.30 18.18
N ALA A 595 -5.83 -19.16 18.87
CA ALA A 595 -6.72 -18.82 19.98
C ALA A 595 -8.17 -18.65 19.50
N ALA A 596 -8.39 -18.06 18.33
CA ALA A 596 -9.73 -17.87 17.76
C ALA A 596 -10.42 -19.18 17.32
N CYS A 597 -9.67 -20.27 17.15
CA CYS A 597 -10.22 -21.61 16.87
C CYS A 597 -10.84 -22.28 18.11
N GLU A 598 -10.68 -21.72 19.32
CA GLU A 598 -11.31 -22.20 20.57
C GLU A 598 -11.11 -23.71 20.86
N GLY A 599 -9.95 -24.26 20.48
CA GLY A 599 -9.61 -25.68 20.65
C GLY A 599 -10.06 -26.60 19.50
N GLY A 600 -10.67 -26.04 18.45
CA GLY A 600 -10.89 -26.70 17.17
C GLY A 600 -9.62 -26.90 16.34
N SER A 601 -9.78 -27.41 15.12
CA SER A 601 -8.67 -27.56 14.18
C SER A 601 -8.13 -26.19 13.76
N VAL A 602 -6.83 -26.02 13.86
CA VAL A 602 -6.13 -24.82 13.37
C VAL A 602 -5.83 -25.04 11.89
N PRO A 603 -6.15 -24.09 11.00
CA PRO A 603 -5.82 -24.21 9.58
C PRO A 603 -4.30 -24.24 9.34
N SER A 604 -3.90 -24.71 8.17
CA SER A 604 -2.54 -24.46 7.67
C SER A 604 -2.34 -22.96 7.51
N PHE A 605 -1.21 -22.46 7.97
CA PHE A 605 -0.92 -21.04 8.09
C PHE A 605 0.42 -20.72 7.47
N LEU A 606 0.46 -19.70 6.61
CA LEU A 606 1.68 -19.16 6.03
C LEU A 606 1.74 -17.66 6.26
N HIS A 607 2.74 -17.23 7.01
CA HIS A 607 3.10 -15.83 7.16
C HIS A 607 4.14 -15.45 6.09
N ILE A 608 3.92 -14.32 5.40
CA ILE A 608 4.84 -13.77 4.39
C ILE A 608 5.27 -12.35 4.80
N ASP A 609 6.49 -12.20 5.30
CA ASP A 609 7.13 -10.89 5.54
C ASP A 609 7.87 -10.42 4.29
N MET A 610 7.25 -9.48 3.59
CA MET A 610 7.72 -8.88 2.33
C MET A 610 8.19 -7.43 2.49
N ALA A 611 8.65 -7.02 3.69
CA ALA A 611 9.02 -5.63 3.97
C ALA A 611 10.02 -5.01 3.01
N PHE A 612 10.96 -5.81 2.48
CA PHE A 612 11.95 -5.32 1.50
C PHE A 612 11.58 -5.65 0.05
N PRO A 613 11.09 -6.85 -0.29
CA PRO A 613 10.66 -7.16 -1.65
C PRO A 613 9.54 -6.27 -2.20
N VAL A 614 8.78 -5.58 -1.34
CA VAL A 614 7.74 -4.60 -1.73
C VAL A 614 8.25 -3.51 -2.68
N THR A 615 9.54 -3.19 -2.61
CA THR A 615 10.18 -2.21 -3.49
C THR A 615 11.48 -2.76 -4.07
N TRP A 616 11.81 -2.29 -5.26
CA TRP A 616 13.17 -2.39 -5.77
C TRP A 616 14.10 -1.50 -4.94
N LYS A 617 15.42 -1.76 -4.97
CA LYS A 617 16.41 -0.95 -4.23
C LYS A 617 16.36 0.53 -4.60
N GLU A 618 15.95 0.82 -5.83
CA GLU A 618 15.77 2.13 -6.40
C GLU A 618 14.51 2.86 -5.87
N GLY A 619 13.71 2.20 -5.01
CA GLY A 619 12.60 2.79 -4.26
C GLY A 619 11.23 2.76 -4.95
N ARG A 620 11.11 2.07 -6.09
CA ARG A 620 9.84 1.85 -6.80
C ARG A 620 9.17 0.57 -6.33
N ALA A 621 7.85 0.59 -6.20
CA ALA A 621 7.08 -0.60 -5.90
C ALA A 621 7.30 -1.71 -6.93
N SER A 622 7.41 -2.95 -6.47
CA SER A 622 7.70 -4.12 -7.32
C SER A 622 6.45 -4.91 -7.75
N GLY A 623 5.31 -4.66 -7.09
CA GLY A 623 4.11 -5.49 -7.22
C GLY A 623 4.32 -6.92 -6.67
N TYR A 624 5.23 -7.08 -5.71
CA TYR A 624 5.55 -8.37 -5.09
C TYR A 624 4.31 -9.01 -4.46
N GLY A 625 4.24 -10.34 -4.53
CA GLY A 625 3.25 -11.16 -3.85
C GLY A 625 2.08 -11.59 -4.75
N VAL A 626 1.75 -10.78 -5.77
CA VAL A 626 0.69 -11.10 -6.74
C VAL A 626 1.00 -12.40 -7.47
N GLY A 627 2.21 -12.51 -8.04
CA GLY A 627 2.62 -13.70 -8.78
C GLY A 627 2.71 -14.92 -7.87
N LEU A 628 3.39 -14.77 -6.72
CA LEU A 628 3.55 -15.82 -5.72
C LEU A 628 2.23 -16.45 -5.30
N VAL A 629 1.28 -15.63 -4.84
CA VAL A 629 0.03 -16.15 -4.27
C VAL A 629 -0.92 -16.62 -5.37
N ALA A 630 -0.97 -15.96 -6.53
CA ALA A 630 -1.75 -16.47 -7.68
C ALA A 630 -1.28 -17.88 -8.08
N ASP A 631 0.04 -18.10 -8.11
CA ASP A 631 0.62 -19.40 -8.41
C ASP A 631 0.32 -20.46 -7.36
N MET A 632 0.40 -20.10 -6.06
CA MET A 632 0.02 -20.99 -4.95
C MET A 632 -1.45 -21.37 -4.98
N LEU A 633 -2.31 -20.52 -5.54
CA LEU A 633 -3.73 -20.77 -5.79
C LEU A 633 -3.96 -21.57 -7.08
N GLY A 634 -2.92 -22.01 -7.77
CA GLY A 634 -3.04 -22.84 -8.97
C GLY A 634 -3.47 -22.09 -10.23
N VAL A 635 -3.31 -20.76 -10.28
CA VAL A 635 -3.63 -19.96 -11.48
C VAL A 635 -2.88 -20.49 -12.71
N PHE A 636 -1.63 -20.93 -12.54
CA PHE A 636 -0.80 -21.44 -13.63
C PHE A 636 -0.79 -22.96 -13.77
N ASP A 637 -1.62 -23.68 -13.01
CA ASP A 637 -1.75 -25.12 -13.15
C ASP A 637 -2.61 -25.45 -14.40
N GLU A 638 -2.40 -26.65 -14.96
CA GLU A 638 -3.06 -27.13 -16.19
C GLU A 638 -4.49 -27.64 -15.98
#